data_AF-A0A670K1X2-F1
#
_entry.id   AF-A0A670K1X2-F1
#
_cell.length_a   1.000
_cell.length_b   1.000
_cell.length_c   1.000
_cell.angle_alpha   90.00
_cell.angle_beta   90.00
_cell.angle_gamma   90.00
#
_symmetry.space_group_name_H-M   'P 1'
#
loop_
_entity.id
_entity.type
_entity.pdbx_description
1 polymer ?
#
loop_
_entity_poly.entity_id
_entity_poly.type
_entity_poly.pdbx_seq_one_letter_code
_entity_poly.pdbx_strand_id
1 'polypeptide(L)'
;MEHITTPKVENVKLLDRYTNRKPANGTLYLTATHLIYVDASAEVRKETWILHHHIATVEKLPLTASGCPLLIHCKNFRVAHFIIGHERDCHEVYTSLLKLSQPVKPEELYAFSYNPKMPKENREMGWKLIDVKVDYQRMGIPNDYWEITDFNKDYEVCSTYSPDLVVPKAATRATVLGSSKFRSRGRIPALSYFYKENNLNAMANRAAGKGYENVDNYDNIRFKFIGIENIHVMRSSLQKLLEVCETKSPSMSDFLTGLENSGWLRHIKAVMDAGVFLAKAVKDEGATVLVHCSDGWDRTAQVCSVASLLLDPFYRTFKGFMVLIEKEWIAMGHKFSHRCGHLEGDPKEVSPVFTQFIECTWQLMQQFPCAFDFNERCLLEIHDHVYSCQFGNFLGTCHKDREDMKILEKTHSLWPFLLQKKQEFRNPLYKGFAAYKELRPNTLPFSFQFWCGMYNRFDKGMHPKQCVLDHLLGCISQKVELEGVATDLENLSSIAQFMMKITLKRQAKMSLVDITKIFSMLQPSEDEEGDEERQELNLAVSQDNYRLLDELLRQERYRRFINSRSGWGVPGTPLRLAASKGHVRCVKVLLAHGAEVDSLDVKAQTPLFTAVNNGHLNCVIALLEAGASPSGSIHNNCTPLLTAAREGDIDILQELLEHGAEANVKARVPEWAANSVACSGPLYLSAVYGHLECFKMLLLHGADPNYNCTDEKMITRIKHPKSLLEICLRHGCGAEFVKLLIDFGANVYLPGIVLDKISVNSEMLDLLARERAVPKSLMSQCRLAIRKFLKLANRPFAVDQLDIPLSLLNYLKHRS
;
A
#
# COMPACT_ATOMS: atom_id res chain seq x y z
N MET A 1 -33.90 -26.78 21.98
CA MET A 1 -34.23 -27.94 21.13
C MET A 1 -35.69 -27.96 20.69
N GLU A 2 -36.62 -27.35 21.43
CA GLU A 2 -38.08 -27.34 21.19
C GLU A 2 -38.55 -26.86 19.80
N HIS A 3 -37.68 -26.28 18.97
CA HIS A 3 -38.01 -25.81 17.61
C HIS A 3 -37.45 -26.71 16.50
N ILE A 4 -36.79 -27.83 16.85
CA ILE A 4 -36.19 -28.78 15.90
C ILE A 4 -37.04 -30.04 15.92
N THR A 5 -37.78 -30.31 14.85
CA THR A 5 -38.61 -31.54 14.75
C THR A 5 -37.79 -32.73 14.24
N THR A 6 -36.98 -32.51 13.21
CA THR A 6 -36.06 -33.50 12.64
C THR A 6 -34.60 -33.05 12.84
N PRO A 7 -33.84 -33.63 13.79
CA PRO A 7 -32.48 -33.21 14.13
C PRO A 7 -31.39 -33.81 13.21
N LYS A 8 -31.73 -34.81 12.40
CA LYS A 8 -30.83 -35.50 11.46
C LYS A 8 -31.61 -35.86 10.19
N VAL A 9 -31.10 -35.49 9.03
CA VAL A 9 -31.61 -35.89 7.71
C VAL A 9 -30.47 -36.53 6.92
N GLU A 10 -30.67 -37.75 6.42
CA GLU A 10 -29.70 -38.48 5.62
C GLU A 10 -29.97 -38.31 4.10
N ASN A 11 -29.02 -38.72 3.26
CA ASN A 11 -29.11 -38.63 1.80
C ASN A 11 -29.34 -37.20 1.26
N VAL A 12 -28.94 -36.19 2.02
CA VAL A 12 -28.94 -34.78 1.60
C VAL A 12 -27.74 -34.54 0.68
N LYS A 13 -27.90 -33.71 -0.36
CA LYS A 13 -26.80 -33.28 -1.24
C LYS A 13 -26.59 -31.79 -1.09
N LEU A 14 -25.37 -31.35 -0.80
CA LEU A 14 -24.98 -29.94 -0.92
C LEU A 14 -24.49 -29.68 -2.34
N LEU A 15 -25.17 -28.80 -3.08
CA LEU A 15 -24.75 -28.37 -4.41
C LEU A 15 -23.63 -27.32 -4.31
N ASP A 16 -22.63 -27.44 -5.16
CA ASP A 16 -21.60 -26.43 -5.37
C ASP A 16 -21.95 -25.56 -6.60
N ARG A 17 -21.60 -24.27 -6.58
CA ARG A 17 -22.02 -23.31 -7.62
C ARG A 17 -21.24 -23.47 -8.93
N TYR A 18 -19.96 -23.87 -8.85
CA TYR A 18 -19.05 -23.89 -10.00
C TYR A 18 -18.37 -25.25 -10.28
N THR A 19 -18.55 -26.29 -9.47
CA THR A 19 -17.89 -27.59 -9.71
C THR A 19 -18.74 -28.54 -10.56
N ASN A 20 -18.20 -29.01 -11.68
CA ASN A 20 -18.82 -30.06 -12.52
C ASN A 20 -18.79 -31.47 -11.89
N ARG A 21 -18.38 -31.63 -10.62
CA ARG A 21 -18.47 -32.90 -9.92
C ARG A 21 -19.91 -33.17 -9.53
N LYS A 22 -20.38 -34.42 -9.65
CA LYS A 22 -21.68 -34.83 -9.09
C LYS A 22 -21.65 -34.60 -7.58
N PRO A 23 -22.66 -33.94 -6.99
CA PRO A 23 -22.71 -33.69 -5.56
C PRO A 23 -22.87 -35.02 -4.81
N ALA A 24 -22.05 -35.20 -3.77
CA ALA A 24 -22.12 -36.36 -2.90
C ALA A 24 -23.38 -36.34 -2.03
N ASN A 25 -23.83 -37.53 -1.62
CA ASN A 25 -24.73 -37.65 -0.49
C ASN A 25 -23.95 -37.34 0.80
N GLY A 26 -24.66 -36.79 1.78
CA GLY A 26 -24.18 -36.52 3.12
C GLY A 26 -25.32 -36.55 4.12
N THR A 27 -25.01 -36.20 5.37
CA THR A 27 -25.98 -36.05 6.46
C THR A 27 -26.06 -34.61 6.90
N LEU A 28 -27.28 -34.09 7.04
CA LEU A 28 -27.57 -32.76 7.57
C LEU A 28 -28.05 -32.89 9.02
N TYR A 29 -27.38 -32.21 9.94
CA TYR A 29 -27.70 -32.19 11.37
C TYR A 29 -28.17 -30.79 11.78
N LEU A 30 -29.29 -30.73 12.52
CA LEU A 30 -29.81 -29.50 13.11
C LEU A 30 -29.53 -29.52 14.61
N THR A 31 -28.67 -28.60 15.07
CA THR A 31 -28.42 -28.36 16.49
C THR A 31 -29.16 -27.09 16.94
N ALA A 32 -29.10 -26.75 18.23
CA ALA A 32 -29.73 -25.52 18.75
C ALA A 32 -29.12 -24.21 18.18
N THR A 33 -27.90 -24.25 17.63
CA THR A 33 -27.15 -23.04 17.23
C THR A 33 -26.56 -23.10 15.82
N HIS A 34 -26.36 -24.31 15.28
CA HIS A 34 -25.75 -24.57 13.98
C HIS A 34 -26.55 -25.58 13.15
N LEU A 35 -26.59 -25.34 11.85
CA LEU A 35 -26.82 -26.34 10.81
C LEU A 35 -25.46 -26.92 10.41
N ILE A 36 -25.31 -28.25 10.44
CA ILE A 36 -24.04 -28.93 10.15
C ILE A 36 -24.28 -30.00 9.07
N TYR A 37 -23.65 -29.84 7.90
CA TYR A 37 -23.63 -30.85 6.85
C TYR A 37 -22.32 -31.64 6.88
N VAL A 38 -22.38 -32.96 6.78
CA VAL A 38 -21.22 -33.86 6.72
C VAL A 38 -21.27 -34.65 5.42
N ASP A 39 -20.24 -34.47 4.57
CA ASP A 39 -20.07 -35.17 3.29
C ASP A 39 -19.64 -36.63 3.54
N ALA A 40 -20.32 -37.60 2.91
CA ALA A 40 -20.03 -39.03 3.07
C ALA A 40 -19.09 -39.61 2.00
N SER A 41 -18.65 -38.81 1.03
CA SER A 41 -17.81 -39.27 -0.10
C SER A 41 -16.30 -39.02 0.06
N ALA A 42 -15.92 -38.17 1.01
CA ALA A 42 -14.56 -37.68 1.13
C ALA A 42 -13.71 -38.59 2.04
N GLU A 43 -12.53 -38.98 1.53
CA GLU A 43 -11.49 -39.73 2.26
C GLU A 43 -11.08 -39.04 3.58
N VAL A 44 -11.21 -37.72 3.62
CA VAL A 44 -11.14 -36.90 4.84
C VAL A 44 -12.55 -36.36 5.15
N ARG A 45 -13.09 -36.69 6.32
CA ARG A 45 -14.41 -36.23 6.81
C ARG A 45 -14.54 -34.71 6.64
N LYS A 46 -15.41 -34.29 5.72
CA LYS A 46 -15.56 -32.89 5.31
C LYS A 46 -16.89 -32.34 5.79
N GLU A 47 -16.83 -31.25 6.56
CA GLU A 47 -18.01 -30.66 7.19
C GLU A 47 -18.30 -29.25 6.65
N THR A 48 -19.55 -28.82 6.83
CA THR A 48 -20.02 -27.47 6.51
C THR A 48 -20.95 -27.01 7.62
N TRP A 49 -20.45 -26.05 8.39
CA TRP A 49 -21.14 -25.45 9.52
C TRP A 49 -21.71 -24.10 9.11
N ILE A 50 -22.96 -23.82 9.48
CA ILE A 50 -23.66 -22.54 9.31
C ILE A 50 -24.34 -22.22 10.64
N LEU A 51 -24.03 -21.08 11.26
CA LEU A 51 -24.75 -20.63 12.46
C LEU A 51 -26.16 -20.20 12.05
N HIS A 52 -27.19 -20.54 12.84
CA HIS A 52 -28.56 -20.14 12.49
C HIS A 52 -28.71 -18.61 12.41
N HIS A 53 -28.03 -17.87 13.28
CA HIS A 53 -28.02 -16.40 13.29
C HIS A 53 -27.37 -15.79 12.03
N HIS A 54 -26.47 -16.51 11.35
CA HIS A 54 -25.92 -16.09 10.05
C HIS A 54 -26.94 -16.20 8.92
N ILE A 55 -28.02 -16.97 9.05
CA ILE A 55 -29.03 -17.13 7.99
C ILE A 55 -29.81 -15.81 7.83
N ALA A 56 -29.91 -15.33 6.59
CA ALA A 56 -30.70 -14.17 6.19
C ALA A 56 -32.08 -14.60 5.66
N THR A 57 -32.11 -15.55 4.72
CA THR A 57 -33.33 -16.15 4.18
C THR A 57 -33.20 -17.67 4.09
N VAL A 58 -34.35 -18.35 4.13
CA VAL A 58 -34.49 -19.79 3.84
C VAL A 58 -35.63 -19.93 2.84
N GLU A 59 -35.37 -20.60 1.72
CA GLU A 59 -36.31 -20.70 0.60
C GLU A 59 -36.47 -22.18 0.21
N LYS A 60 -37.68 -22.73 0.39
CA LYS A 60 -38.05 -24.06 -0.09
C LYS A 60 -38.57 -23.93 -1.52
N LEU A 61 -37.82 -24.45 -2.48
CA LEU A 61 -38.21 -24.44 -3.90
C LEU A 61 -39.17 -25.60 -4.23
N PRO A 62 -39.83 -25.59 -5.40
CA PRO A 62 -40.70 -26.69 -5.83
C PRO A 62 -39.96 -28.05 -5.86
N LEU A 63 -40.69 -29.12 -5.57
CA LEU A 63 -40.17 -30.50 -5.59
C LEU A 63 -39.65 -30.87 -6.99
N THR A 64 -38.46 -31.47 -7.05
CA THR A 64 -37.83 -31.94 -8.29
C THR A 64 -37.68 -33.45 -8.30
N ALA A 65 -37.43 -34.04 -9.48
CA ALA A 65 -37.08 -35.46 -9.62
C ALA A 65 -35.79 -35.89 -8.89
N SER A 66 -35.00 -34.93 -8.38
CA SER A 66 -33.79 -35.19 -7.58
C SER A 66 -33.97 -35.02 -6.07
N GLY A 67 -35.15 -34.52 -5.63
CA GLY A 67 -35.49 -34.17 -4.25
C GLY A 67 -36.07 -32.76 -4.12
N CYS A 68 -36.35 -32.36 -2.88
CA CYS A 68 -36.81 -31.04 -2.49
C CYS A 68 -35.62 -30.07 -2.33
N PRO A 69 -35.52 -28.98 -3.11
CA PRO A 69 -34.43 -28.03 -2.97
C PRO A 69 -34.72 -27.02 -1.84
N LEU A 70 -33.70 -26.79 -1.01
CA LEU A 70 -33.69 -25.84 0.09
C LEU A 70 -32.49 -24.90 -0.09
N LEU A 71 -32.77 -23.63 -0.36
CA LEU A 71 -31.78 -22.58 -0.56
C LEU A 71 -31.67 -21.73 0.72
N ILE A 72 -30.44 -21.44 1.14
CA ILE A 72 -30.14 -20.67 2.35
C ILE A 72 -29.14 -19.57 1.97
N HIS A 73 -29.57 -18.31 2.05
CA HIS A 73 -28.70 -17.15 1.91
C HIS A 73 -28.31 -16.66 3.31
N CYS A 74 -27.03 -16.35 3.53
CA CYS A 74 -26.49 -15.91 4.81
C CYS A 74 -26.10 -14.42 4.78
N LYS A 75 -26.28 -13.74 5.92
CA LYS A 75 -25.93 -12.32 6.17
C LYS A 75 -24.45 -12.02 5.94
N ASN A 76 -23.61 -13.05 5.98
CA ASN A 76 -22.17 -13.02 5.72
C ASN A 76 -21.76 -13.43 4.28
N PHE A 77 -22.73 -13.44 3.36
CA PHE A 77 -22.64 -13.72 1.91
C PHE A 77 -22.37 -15.18 1.54
N ARG A 78 -22.50 -16.12 2.49
CA ARG A 78 -22.55 -17.55 2.17
C ARG A 78 -23.90 -17.92 1.57
N VAL A 79 -23.87 -18.70 0.49
CA VAL A 79 -25.07 -19.37 -0.05
C VAL A 79 -24.89 -20.87 0.04
N ALA A 80 -25.92 -21.58 0.49
CA ALA A 80 -25.95 -23.03 0.56
C ALA A 80 -27.23 -23.57 -0.08
N HIS A 81 -27.09 -24.44 -1.07
CA HIS A 81 -28.19 -25.05 -1.80
C HIS A 81 -28.19 -26.55 -1.51
N PHE A 82 -29.12 -26.99 -0.67
CA PHE A 82 -29.30 -28.39 -0.33
C PHE A 82 -30.41 -29.02 -1.19
N ILE A 83 -30.23 -30.27 -1.61
CA ILE A 83 -31.31 -31.13 -2.11
C ILE A 83 -31.58 -32.19 -1.05
N ILE A 84 -32.80 -32.21 -0.51
CA ILE A 84 -33.25 -33.14 0.53
C ILE A 84 -34.16 -34.19 -0.10
N GLY A 85 -33.91 -35.48 0.18
CA GLY A 85 -34.59 -36.59 -0.53
C GLY A 85 -36.11 -36.63 -0.36
N HIS A 86 -36.62 -36.33 0.83
CA HIS A 86 -38.05 -36.34 1.14
C HIS A 86 -38.59 -34.93 1.38
N GLU A 87 -39.78 -34.64 0.84
CA GLU A 87 -40.38 -33.31 0.98
C GLU A 87 -40.78 -32.99 2.43
N ARG A 88 -41.17 -34.01 3.19
CA ARG A 88 -41.48 -33.88 4.62
C ARG A 88 -40.28 -33.34 5.40
N ASP A 89 -39.16 -34.05 5.34
CA ASP A 89 -37.91 -33.69 6.01
C ASP A 89 -37.44 -32.29 5.60
N CYS A 90 -37.58 -31.96 4.30
CA CYS A 90 -37.30 -30.65 3.74
C CYS A 90 -38.17 -29.54 4.37
N HIS A 91 -39.47 -29.78 4.55
CA HIS A 91 -40.41 -28.85 5.18
C HIS A 91 -40.21 -28.74 6.69
N GLU A 92 -39.86 -29.83 7.37
CA GLU A 92 -39.51 -29.86 8.79
C GLU A 92 -38.21 -29.09 9.08
N VAL A 93 -37.17 -29.27 8.26
CA VAL A 93 -35.91 -28.50 8.32
C VAL A 93 -36.18 -27.02 8.02
N TYR A 94 -36.91 -26.70 6.95
CA TYR A 94 -37.31 -25.33 6.59
C TYR A 94 -37.99 -24.61 7.76
N THR A 95 -39.00 -25.25 8.36
CA THR A 95 -39.79 -24.68 9.48
C THR A 95 -38.95 -24.53 10.75
N SER A 96 -38.00 -25.45 10.98
CA SER A 96 -37.05 -25.35 12.11
C SER A 96 -36.08 -24.17 11.91
N LEU A 97 -35.53 -23.99 10.71
CA LEU A 97 -34.57 -22.94 10.40
C LEU A 97 -35.19 -21.54 10.40
N LEU A 98 -36.43 -21.38 9.94
CA LEU A 98 -37.16 -20.10 10.06
C LEU A 98 -37.24 -19.62 11.52
N LYS A 99 -37.59 -20.52 12.45
CA LYS A 99 -37.70 -20.19 13.89
C LYS A 99 -36.36 -19.94 14.57
N LEU A 100 -35.28 -20.54 14.08
CA LEU A 100 -33.95 -20.46 14.71
C LEU A 100 -33.04 -19.35 14.15
N SER A 101 -33.38 -18.77 12.99
CA SER A 101 -32.53 -17.77 12.31
C SER A 101 -32.82 -16.31 12.69
N GLN A 102 -34.04 -16.01 13.14
CA GLN A 102 -34.46 -14.70 13.65
C GLN A 102 -35.33 -14.92 14.91
N PRO A 103 -34.71 -15.07 16.10
CA PRO A 103 -35.46 -15.19 17.35
C PRO A 103 -36.25 -13.91 17.67
N VAL A 104 -37.24 -14.02 18.55
CA VAL A 104 -38.12 -12.90 18.91
C VAL A 104 -37.60 -12.17 20.15
N LYS A 105 -37.00 -12.90 21.10
CA LYS A 105 -36.48 -12.32 22.36
C LYS A 105 -34.95 -12.24 22.38
N PRO A 106 -34.35 -11.21 23.01
CA PRO A 106 -32.91 -11.13 23.18
C PRO A 106 -32.31 -12.39 23.83
N GLU A 107 -32.95 -12.95 24.85
CA GLU A 107 -32.49 -14.14 25.58
C GLU A 107 -32.35 -15.41 24.72
N GLU A 108 -33.03 -15.47 23.56
CA GLU A 108 -32.97 -16.58 22.62
C GLU A 108 -31.70 -16.50 21.73
N LEU A 109 -31.00 -15.36 21.70
CA LEU A 109 -29.76 -15.16 20.94
C LEU A 109 -28.60 -16.01 21.48
N TYR A 110 -27.73 -16.48 20.59
CA TYR A 110 -26.63 -17.40 20.95
C TYR A 110 -25.72 -16.85 22.07
N ALA A 111 -25.46 -15.54 22.15
CA ALA A 111 -24.58 -14.93 23.16
C ALA A 111 -25.04 -15.15 24.62
N PHE A 112 -26.32 -15.40 24.86
CA PHE A 112 -26.87 -15.69 26.19
C PHE A 112 -26.79 -17.18 26.57
N SER A 113 -26.65 -18.07 25.57
CA SER A 113 -26.43 -19.51 25.76
C SER A 113 -24.97 -19.95 25.51
N TYR A 114 -24.14 -19.07 24.95
CA TYR A 114 -22.73 -19.33 24.67
C TYR A 114 -21.90 -19.37 25.96
N ASN A 115 -21.47 -20.58 26.33
CA ASN A 115 -20.64 -20.84 27.50
C ASN A 115 -19.33 -21.56 27.08
N PRO A 116 -18.20 -20.83 26.97
CA PRO A 116 -16.88 -21.39 26.68
C PRO A 116 -16.21 -22.06 27.90
N LYS A 117 -16.96 -22.37 28.97
CA LYS A 117 -16.48 -22.94 30.25
C LYS A 117 -15.42 -22.08 30.95
N MET A 118 -15.49 -20.76 30.79
CA MET A 118 -14.58 -19.81 31.43
C MET A 118 -15.10 -19.33 32.80
N PRO A 119 -14.21 -18.98 33.76
CA PRO A 119 -14.61 -18.34 35.01
C PRO A 119 -15.31 -16.99 34.81
N LYS A 120 -16.17 -16.62 35.77
CA LYS A 120 -16.98 -15.38 35.73
C LYS A 120 -16.09 -14.14 35.70
N GLU A 121 -14.99 -14.20 36.43
CA GLU A 121 -13.95 -13.18 36.56
C GLU A 121 -13.29 -12.90 35.21
N ASN A 122 -12.93 -13.96 34.47
CA ASN A 122 -12.30 -13.85 33.15
C ASN A 122 -13.24 -13.20 32.12
N ARG A 123 -14.55 -13.50 32.21
CA ARG A 123 -15.58 -12.88 31.37
C ARG A 123 -15.76 -11.39 31.69
N GLU A 124 -15.78 -11.02 32.96
CA GLU A 124 -15.84 -9.61 33.39
C GLU A 124 -14.59 -8.82 32.99
N MET A 125 -13.40 -9.42 33.13
CA MET A 125 -12.14 -8.86 32.64
C MET A 125 -12.13 -8.72 31.11
N GLY A 126 -12.82 -9.62 30.39
CA GLY A 126 -13.00 -9.55 28.94
C GLY A 126 -13.83 -8.36 28.46
N TRP A 127 -14.75 -7.84 29.29
CA TRP A 127 -15.45 -6.59 29.05
C TRP A 127 -14.59 -5.36 29.43
N LYS A 128 -13.82 -5.44 30.52
CA LYS A 128 -12.90 -4.38 30.99
C LYS A 128 -11.63 -4.19 30.12
N LEU A 129 -11.47 -4.98 29.06
CA LEU A 129 -10.31 -4.97 28.15
C LEU A 129 -10.19 -3.66 27.33
N ILE A 130 -11.32 -3.00 27.08
CA ILE A 130 -11.42 -1.71 26.41
C ILE A 130 -12.15 -0.74 27.31
N ASP A 131 -11.52 0.40 27.58
CA ASP A 131 -12.13 1.57 28.21
C ASP A 131 -12.00 2.75 27.23
N VAL A 132 -13.15 3.34 26.87
CA VAL A 132 -13.22 4.48 25.96
C VAL A 132 -12.67 5.75 26.62
N LYS A 133 -12.69 5.85 27.95
CA LYS A 133 -12.10 6.98 28.70
C LYS A 133 -10.59 7.03 28.53
N VAL A 134 -9.93 5.88 28.47
CA VAL A 134 -8.49 5.78 28.21
C VAL A 134 -8.12 6.26 26.80
N ASP A 135 -9.02 6.14 25.81
CA ASP A 135 -8.80 6.69 24.48
C ASP A 135 -8.94 8.22 24.43
N TYR A 136 -9.91 8.78 25.16
CA TYR A 136 -10.00 10.24 25.38
C TYR A 136 -8.77 10.77 26.15
N GLN A 137 -8.30 10.07 27.19
CA GLN A 137 -7.05 10.40 27.90
C GLN A 137 -5.83 10.31 26.99
N ARG A 138 -5.74 9.30 26.11
CA ARG A 138 -4.71 9.20 25.06
C ARG A 138 -4.75 10.41 24.12
N MET A 139 -5.94 10.91 23.78
CA MET A 139 -6.13 12.15 23.03
C MET A 139 -5.84 13.43 23.84
N GLY A 140 -5.61 13.35 25.15
CA GLY A 140 -5.34 14.51 26.02
C GLY A 140 -6.62 15.22 26.48
N ILE A 141 -7.65 14.44 26.83
CA ILE A 141 -8.95 14.88 27.36
C ILE A 141 -9.16 14.20 28.73
N PRO A 142 -9.62 14.89 29.78
CA PRO A 142 -9.99 16.31 29.83
C PRO A 142 -8.78 17.26 29.70
N ASN A 143 -9.05 18.50 29.33
CA ASN A 143 -8.08 19.61 29.27
C ASN A 143 -8.76 20.95 29.58
N ASP A 144 -8.20 22.07 29.09
CA ASP A 144 -8.76 23.41 29.32
C ASP A 144 -9.99 23.72 28.45
N TYR A 145 -10.20 22.97 27.37
CA TYR A 145 -11.27 23.18 26.40
C TYR A 145 -12.38 22.12 26.46
N TRP A 146 -12.03 20.88 26.81
CA TRP A 146 -12.93 19.72 26.77
C TRP A 146 -12.94 18.95 28.09
N GLU A 147 -14.11 18.47 28.47
CA GLU A 147 -14.34 17.73 29.72
C GLU A 147 -15.20 16.49 29.48
N ILE A 148 -14.94 15.43 30.26
CA ILE A 148 -15.76 14.21 30.27
C ILE A 148 -16.80 14.38 31.39
N THR A 149 -18.08 14.39 31.05
CA THR A 149 -19.17 14.69 31.98
C THR A 149 -20.14 13.52 32.14
N ASP A 150 -20.75 13.44 33.32
CA ASP A 150 -21.77 12.46 33.70
C ASP A 150 -23.20 12.92 33.35
N PHE A 151 -23.35 13.95 32.52
CA PHE A 151 -24.64 14.58 32.26
C PHE A 151 -25.67 13.63 31.62
N ASN A 152 -25.21 12.54 30.99
CA ASN A 152 -26.06 11.50 30.41
C ASN A 152 -26.05 10.18 31.18
N LYS A 153 -25.53 10.15 32.41
CA LYS A 153 -25.39 8.94 33.23
C LYS A 153 -26.68 8.14 33.35
N ASP A 154 -27.79 8.85 33.55
CA ASP A 154 -29.15 8.28 33.69
C ASP A 154 -29.97 8.40 32.38
N TYR A 155 -29.27 8.62 31.25
CA TYR A 155 -29.79 8.77 29.88
C TYR A 155 -30.74 9.95 29.61
N GLU A 156 -30.79 10.95 30.50
CA GLU A 156 -31.66 12.13 30.39
C GLU A 156 -31.37 13.02 29.16
N VAL A 157 -30.11 13.13 28.76
CA VAL A 157 -29.69 14.01 27.65
C VAL A 157 -29.93 13.34 26.30
N CYS A 158 -29.55 12.07 26.17
CA CYS A 158 -29.79 11.24 25.00
C CYS A 158 -29.78 9.75 25.35
N SER A 159 -30.91 9.09 25.16
CA SER A 159 -31.04 7.63 25.33
C SER A 159 -30.24 6.80 24.34
N THR A 160 -29.62 7.41 23.32
CA THR A 160 -28.83 6.71 22.29
C THR A 160 -27.33 7.02 22.29
N TYR A 161 -26.84 7.69 23.34
CA TYR A 161 -25.40 7.84 23.63
C TYR A 161 -25.01 7.06 24.89
N SER A 162 -23.71 6.94 25.14
CA SER A 162 -23.14 6.42 26.38
C SER A 162 -23.49 7.28 27.61
N PRO A 163 -23.41 6.71 28.82
CA PRO A 163 -23.51 7.44 30.10
C PRO A 163 -22.55 8.63 30.19
N ASP A 164 -21.29 8.41 29.81
CA ASP A 164 -20.26 9.44 29.72
C ASP A 164 -20.34 10.15 28.36
N LEU A 165 -20.35 11.49 28.39
CA LEU A 165 -20.24 12.35 27.22
C LEU A 165 -18.99 13.22 27.30
N VAL A 166 -18.48 13.65 26.14
CA VAL A 166 -17.35 14.59 26.08
C VAL A 166 -17.81 15.87 25.40
N VAL A 167 -17.77 16.97 26.15
CA VAL A 167 -18.36 18.27 25.79
C VAL A 167 -17.38 19.41 26.06
N PRO A 168 -17.58 20.61 25.47
CA PRO A 168 -16.76 21.76 25.79
C PRO A 168 -16.89 22.12 27.27
N LYS A 169 -15.77 22.41 27.94
CA LYS A 169 -15.69 22.73 29.38
C LYS A 169 -16.52 23.97 29.80
N ALA A 170 -16.87 24.82 28.84
CA ALA A 170 -17.75 25.97 29.03
C ALA A 170 -19.26 25.64 28.94
N ALA A 171 -19.64 24.42 28.55
CA ALA A 171 -21.03 24.02 28.35
C ALA A 171 -21.65 23.46 29.64
N THR A 172 -22.57 24.22 30.25
CA THR A 172 -23.28 23.77 31.47
C THR A 172 -24.26 22.63 31.17
N ARG A 173 -24.66 21.85 32.19
CA ARG A 173 -25.73 20.82 32.05
C ARG A 173 -27.03 21.42 31.51
N ALA A 174 -27.36 22.67 31.86
CA ALA A 174 -28.51 23.38 31.31
C ALA A 174 -28.36 23.70 29.81
N THR A 175 -27.17 24.13 29.38
CA THR A 175 -26.84 24.35 27.96
C THR A 175 -26.95 23.04 27.16
N VAL A 176 -26.45 21.94 27.73
CA VAL A 176 -26.50 20.60 27.13
C VAL A 176 -27.94 20.08 27.01
N LEU A 177 -28.76 20.22 28.05
CA LEU A 177 -30.19 19.88 28.04
C LEU A 177 -31.03 20.81 27.14
N GLY A 178 -30.58 22.04 26.90
CA GLY A 178 -31.15 22.92 25.87
C GLY A 178 -30.84 22.41 24.45
N SER A 179 -29.59 22.03 24.21
CA SER A 179 -29.15 21.47 22.93
C SER A 179 -29.85 20.15 22.59
N SER A 180 -30.05 19.25 23.56
CA SER A 180 -30.73 17.97 23.32
C SER A 180 -32.20 18.13 22.93
N LYS A 181 -32.90 19.14 23.47
CA LYS A 181 -34.28 19.47 23.06
C LYS A 181 -34.39 20.00 21.63
N PHE A 182 -33.32 20.59 21.09
CA PHE A 182 -33.27 21.10 19.71
C PHE A 182 -32.77 20.04 18.71
N ARG A 183 -31.85 19.16 19.12
CA ARG A 183 -31.22 18.16 18.23
C ARG A 183 -32.07 16.90 18.13
N SER A 184 -32.14 16.33 16.91
CA SER A 184 -32.89 15.08 16.66
C SER A 184 -32.53 14.00 17.68
N ARG A 185 -33.54 13.47 18.37
CA ARG A 185 -33.43 12.41 19.39
C ARG A 185 -32.44 12.70 20.53
N GLY A 186 -32.21 13.97 20.86
CA GLY A 186 -31.26 14.37 21.89
C GLY A 186 -29.79 14.30 21.51
N ARG A 187 -29.45 13.98 20.24
CA ARG A 187 -28.07 13.73 19.80
C ARG A 187 -27.31 15.05 19.58
N ILE A 188 -26.86 15.61 20.71
CA ILE A 188 -26.07 16.83 20.81
C ILE A 188 -24.72 16.72 20.06
N PRO A 189 -24.09 17.85 19.71
CA PRO A 189 -22.66 17.87 19.41
C PRO A 189 -21.84 17.35 20.60
N ALA A 190 -21.18 16.20 20.43
CA ALA A 190 -20.24 15.62 21.38
C ALA A 190 -18.91 15.31 20.66
N LEU A 191 -17.79 15.31 21.40
CA LEU A 191 -16.45 15.11 20.84
C LEU A 191 -16.21 13.64 20.46
N SER A 192 -16.07 13.35 19.17
CA SER A 192 -15.64 12.02 18.71
C SER A 192 -14.10 11.89 18.68
N TYR A 193 -13.38 12.92 18.25
CA TYR A 193 -11.93 12.91 18.06
C TYR A 193 -11.30 14.29 18.28
N PHE A 194 -10.10 14.34 18.86
CA PHE A 194 -9.33 15.56 19.10
C PHE A 194 -7.92 15.47 18.52
N TYR A 195 -7.60 16.38 17.59
CA TYR A 195 -6.30 16.43 16.91
C TYR A 195 -5.33 17.37 17.64
N LYS A 196 -4.42 16.79 18.43
CA LYS A 196 -3.53 17.52 19.37
C LYS A 196 -2.72 18.66 18.75
N GLU A 197 -2.30 18.56 17.49
CA GLU A 197 -1.34 19.50 16.89
C GLU A 197 -1.97 20.86 16.52
N ASN A 198 -3.30 20.96 16.49
CA ASN A 198 -4.03 22.20 16.16
C ASN A 198 -4.08 23.23 17.30
N ASN A 199 -3.44 22.98 18.45
CA ASN A 199 -3.63 23.77 19.67
C ASN A 199 -3.32 25.28 19.51
N LEU A 200 -2.47 25.65 18.54
CA LEU A 200 -2.18 27.04 18.18
C LEU A 200 -3.36 27.74 17.47
N ASN A 201 -4.11 27.03 16.61
CA ASN A 201 -5.19 27.62 15.82
C ASN A 201 -6.45 27.89 16.67
N ALA A 202 -6.61 27.17 17.79
CA ALA A 202 -7.67 27.44 18.77
C ALA A 202 -7.53 28.84 19.41
N MET A 203 -6.29 29.34 19.57
CA MET A 203 -6.03 30.69 20.10
C MET A 203 -6.46 31.77 19.10
N ALA A 204 -6.14 31.61 17.82
CA ALA A 204 -6.47 32.57 16.77
C ALA A 204 -7.99 32.72 16.57
N ASN A 205 -8.73 31.61 16.50
CA ASN A 205 -10.18 31.64 16.27
C ASN A 205 -10.97 32.24 17.45
N ARG A 206 -10.44 32.17 18.69
CA ARG A 206 -11.06 32.81 19.87
C ARG A 206 -11.07 34.34 19.78
N ALA A 207 -10.14 34.94 19.03
CA ALA A 207 -10.08 36.39 18.82
C ALA A 207 -10.98 36.88 17.66
N ALA A 208 -11.50 35.98 16.82
CA ALA A 208 -12.21 36.32 15.59
C ALA A 208 -13.73 36.55 15.74
N GLY A 209 -14.35 35.99 16.80
CA GLY A 209 -15.66 36.41 17.34
C GLY A 209 -16.93 36.19 16.48
N LYS A 210 -17.17 34.95 15.99
CA LYS A 210 -18.27 34.58 15.04
C LYS A 210 -18.80 33.12 15.29
N GLY A 211 -19.95 32.64 14.75
CA GLY A 211 -20.62 31.26 14.83
C GLY A 211 -21.47 30.56 13.65
N TYR A 212 -22.44 31.17 12.91
CA TYR A 212 -23.06 30.83 11.55
C TYR A 212 -23.31 29.42 10.94
N GLU A 213 -24.25 28.48 11.14
CA GLU A 213 -25.67 28.34 11.60
C GLU A 213 -26.73 29.43 11.22
N ASN A 214 -27.26 29.38 9.98
CA ASN A 214 -28.08 30.39 9.25
C ASN A 214 -27.43 31.78 9.19
N VAL A 215 -27.43 32.46 8.04
CA VAL A 215 -26.67 33.72 7.79
C VAL A 215 -27.17 34.95 8.59
N ASP A 216 -28.03 34.73 9.59
CA ASP A 216 -28.52 35.70 10.56
C ASP A 216 -28.19 35.35 12.03
N ASN A 217 -27.92 34.08 12.38
CA ASN A 217 -28.09 33.62 13.77
C ASN A 217 -26.79 33.41 14.60
N TYR A 218 -25.55 33.56 14.09
CA TYR A 218 -24.35 33.22 14.91
C TYR A 218 -22.91 33.88 14.76
N ASP A 219 -22.05 34.16 13.74
CA ASP A 219 -21.78 34.12 12.25
C ASP A 219 -20.52 33.38 11.55
N ASN A 220 -19.89 32.27 12.01
CA ASN A 220 -18.66 31.59 11.48
C ASN A 220 -18.73 30.22 10.73
N ILE A 221 -19.76 29.39 10.87
CA ILE A 221 -19.73 27.99 10.39
C ILE A 221 -19.77 27.92 8.84
N ARG A 222 -19.18 26.86 8.28
CA ARG A 222 -19.21 26.55 6.84
C ARG A 222 -19.92 25.22 6.60
N PHE A 223 -21.02 25.24 5.86
CA PHE A 223 -21.73 24.01 5.47
C PHE A 223 -21.03 23.29 4.31
N LYS A 224 -20.89 21.96 4.42
CA LYS A 224 -20.52 21.08 3.31
C LYS A 224 -21.44 19.87 3.28
N PHE A 225 -22.34 19.83 2.29
CA PHE A 225 -23.14 18.65 2.01
C PHE A 225 -22.29 17.60 1.28
N ILE A 226 -22.38 16.33 1.72
CA ILE A 226 -21.72 15.19 1.09
C ILE A 226 -22.78 14.14 0.73
N GLY A 227 -22.78 13.67 -0.52
CA GLY A 227 -23.80 12.79 -1.09
C GLY A 227 -23.69 11.32 -0.67
N ILE A 228 -23.78 11.02 0.62
CA ILE A 228 -23.95 9.63 1.10
C ILE A 228 -25.44 9.34 1.28
N GLU A 229 -25.93 8.39 0.47
CA GLU A 229 -27.32 7.98 0.39
C GLU A 229 -27.88 7.33 1.67
N ASN A 230 -29.20 7.13 1.72
CA ASN A 230 -29.88 6.55 2.88
C ASN A 230 -29.75 5.01 2.96
N ILE A 231 -30.13 4.45 4.11
CA ILE A 231 -29.99 3.02 4.44
C ILE A 231 -30.73 2.08 3.45
N HIS A 232 -31.84 2.51 2.85
CA HIS A 232 -32.60 1.68 1.90
C HIS A 232 -31.88 1.58 0.55
N VAL A 233 -31.23 2.66 0.11
CA VAL A 233 -30.37 2.66 -1.08
C VAL A 233 -29.18 1.72 -0.87
N MET A 234 -28.54 1.76 0.30
CA MET A 234 -27.41 0.87 0.62
C MET A 234 -27.82 -0.61 0.66
N ARG A 235 -29.01 -0.94 1.20
CA ARG A 235 -29.57 -2.29 1.12
C ARG A 235 -29.81 -2.73 -0.33
N SER A 236 -30.45 -1.89 -1.15
CA SER A 236 -30.72 -2.22 -2.57
C SER A 236 -29.43 -2.35 -3.39
N SER A 237 -28.40 -1.56 -3.07
CA SER A 237 -27.10 -1.62 -3.72
C SER A 237 -26.37 -2.94 -3.41
N LEU A 238 -26.35 -3.38 -2.14
CA LEU A 238 -25.79 -4.69 -1.78
C LEU A 238 -26.58 -5.84 -2.39
N GLN A 239 -27.92 -5.78 -2.39
CA GLN A 239 -28.76 -6.83 -2.99
C GLN A 239 -28.38 -7.08 -4.46
N LYS A 240 -28.26 -6.00 -5.25
CA LYS A 240 -27.80 -6.06 -6.64
C LYS A 240 -26.36 -6.57 -6.79
N LEU A 241 -25.47 -6.21 -5.86
CA LEU A 241 -24.09 -6.72 -5.86
C LEU A 241 -24.08 -8.24 -5.68
N LEU A 242 -24.87 -8.76 -4.74
CA LEU A 242 -24.97 -10.19 -4.48
C LEU A 242 -25.55 -10.91 -5.71
N GLU A 243 -26.66 -10.44 -6.29
CA GLU A 243 -27.24 -11.00 -7.53
C GLU A 243 -26.20 -11.16 -8.67
N VAL A 244 -25.28 -10.20 -8.81
CA VAL A 244 -24.16 -10.27 -9.77
C VAL A 244 -23.09 -11.28 -9.36
N CYS A 245 -22.75 -11.35 -8.06
CA CYS A 245 -21.81 -12.35 -7.52
C CYS A 245 -22.35 -13.79 -7.60
N GLU A 246 -23.66 -13.96 -7.54
CA GLU A 246 -24.34 -15.27 -7.60
C GLU A 246 -24.61 -15.78 -9.02
N THR A 247 -24.39 -14.94 -10.03
CA THR A 247 -24.62 -15.29 -11.43
C THR A 247 -23.74 -16.48 -11.85
N LYS A 248 -24.34 -17.44 -12.57
CA LYS A 248 -23.63 -18.62 -13.08
C LYS A 248 -22.84 -18.26 -14.33
N SER A 249 -21.51 -18.41 -14.24
CA SER A 249 -20.56 -18.18 -15.34
C SER A 249 -20.80 -16.90 -16.17
N PRO A 250 -20.86 -15.70 -15.54
CA PRO A 250 -20.96 -14.44 -16.27
C PRO A 250 -19.71 -14.19 -17.12
N SER A 251 -19.84 -13.46 -18.23
CA SER A 251 -18.64 -12.92 -18.87
C SER A 251 -18.04 -11.81 -18.01
N MET A 252 -16.76 -11.46 -18.24
CA MET A 252 -16.14 -10.33 -17.56
C MET A 252 -16.88 -9.01 -17.85
N SER A 253 -17.49 -8.86 -19.03
CA SER A 253 -18.30 -7.69 -19.36
C SER A 253 -19.56 -7.63 -18.51
N ASP A 254 -20.32 -8.73 -18.45
CA ASP A 254 -21.58 -8.78 -17.70
C ASP A 254 -21.35 -8.57 -16.20
N PHE A 255 -20.27 -9.16 -15.67
CA PHE A 255 -19.87 -8.97 -14.27
C PHE A 255 -19.51 -7.51 -13.97
N LEU A 256 -18.73 -6.84 -14.82
CA LEU A 256 -18.34 -5.45 -14.63
C LEU A 256 -19.54 -4.49 -14.79
N THR A 257 -20.39 -4.69 -15.79
CA THR A 257 -21.63 -3.91 -15.98
C THR A 257 -22.60 -4.15 -14.83
N GLY A 258 -22.73 -5.38 -14.32
CA GLY A 258 -23.52 -5.69 -13.13
C GLY A 258 -22.98 -4.99 -11.87
N LEU A 259 -21.66 -5.06 -11.65
CA LEU A 259 -20.97 -4.40 -10.55
C LEU A 259 -21.17 -2.87 -10.59
N GLU A 260 -21.10 -2.25 -11.76
CA GLU A 260 -21.41 -0.82 -11.93
C GLU A 260 -22.89 -0.51 -11.64
N ASN A 261 -23.81 -1.31 -12.19
CA ASN A 261 -25.26 -1.17 -11.99
C ASN A 261 -25.73 -1.41 -10.54
N SER A 262 -24.94 -2.13 -9.73
CA SER A 262 -25.15 -2.23 -8.28
C SER A 262 -24.97 -0.88 -7.58
N GLY A 263 -24.11 -0.01 -8.13
CA GLY A 263 -23.68 1.25 -7.52
C GLY A 263 -22.76 1.08 -6.31
N TRP A 264 -22.42 -0.15 -5.89
CA TRP A 264 -21.81 -0.40 -4.57
C TRP A 264 -20.49 0.33 -4.36
N LEU A 265 -19.53 0.18 -5.27
CA LEU A 265 -18.22 0.84 -5.19
C LEU A 265 -18.33 2.38 -5.24
N ARG A 266 -19.38 2.94 -5.88
CA ARG A 266 -19.68 4.38 -5.86
C ARG A 266 -20.13 4.84 -4.46
N HIS A 267 -20.86 4.01 -3.72
CA HIS A 267 -21.25 4.30 -2.34
C HIS A 267 -20.08 4.15 -1.36
N ILE A 268 -19.23 3.13 -1.52
CA ILE A 268 -17.94 3.00 -0.80
C ILE A 268 -17.04 4.22 -1.06
N LYS A 269 -16.92 4.66 -2.32
CA LYS A 269 -16.22 5.89 -2.69
C LYS A 269 -16.80 7.13 -2.00
N ALA A 270 -18.12 7.29 -1.94
CA ALA A 270 -18.75 8.44 -1.30
C ALA A 270 -18.48 8.53 0.21
N VAL A 271 -18.42 7.39 0.91
CA VAL A 271 -18.00 7.31 2.32
C VAL A 271 -16.51 7.67 2.46
N MET A 272 -15.67 7.17 1.56
CA MET A 272 -14.23 7.49 1.54
C MET A 272 -13.96 8.98 1.28
N ASP A 273 -14.60 9.58 0.28
CA ASP A 273 -14.50 11.02 -0.04
C ASP A 273 -14.89 11.88 1.17
N ALA A 274 -15.93 11.49 1.92
CA ALA A 274 -16.37 12.18 3.12
C ALA A 274 -15.33 12.11 4.25
N GLY A 275 -14.76 10.92 4.50
CA GLY A 275 -13.68 10.74 5.48
C GLY A 275 -12.41 11.51 5.11
N VAL A 276 -12.04 11.53 3.83
CA VAL A 276 -10.92 12.32 3.29
C VAL A 276 -11.17 13.82 3.42
N PHE A 277 -12.39 14.30 3.13
CA PHE A 277 -12.76 15.69 3.33
C PHE A 277 -12.64 16.10 4.81
N LEU A 278 -13.21 15.29 5.71
CA LEU A 278 -13.13 15.54 7.16
C LEU A 278 -11.67 15.55 7.67
N ALA A 279 -10.85 14.59 7.24
CA ALA A 279 -9.44 14.55 7.61
C ALA A 279 -8.67 15.79 7.13
N LYS A 280 -8.92 16.27 5.90
CA LYS A 280 -8.32 17.51 5.38
C LYS A 280 -8.80 18.75 6.12
N ALA A 281 -10.10 18.89 6.36
CA ALA A 281 -10.65 20.04 7.08
C ALA A 281 -10.12 20.12 8.53
N VAL A 282 -10.03 18.98 9.23
CA VAL A 282 -9.45 18.93 10.58
C VAL A 282 -7.96 19.27 10.55
N LYS A 283 -7.17 18.70 9.63
CA LYS A 283 -5.70 18.72 9.73
C LYS A 283 -5.00 19.75 8.84
N ASP A 284 -5.43 19.92 7.59
CA ASP A 284 -4.81 20.85 6.64
C ASP A 284 -5.40 22.27 6.78
N GLU A 285 -6.69 22.40 7.08
CA GLU A 285 -7.35 23.70 7.37
C GLU A 285 -7.37 24.05 8.87
N GLY A 286 -7.02 23.10 9.75
CA GLY A 286 -6.99 23.31 11.20
C GLY A 286 -8.36 23.52 11.86
N ALA A 287 -9.46 23.14 11.18
CA ALA A 287 -10.82 23.48 11.57
C ALA A 287 -11.47 22.46 12.52
N THR A 288 -12.28 22.93 13.45
CA THR A 288 -13.20 22.08 14.23
C THR A 288 -14.43 21.78 13.37
N VAL A 289 -14.70 20.50 13.09
CA VAL A 289 -15.78 20.08 12.18
C VAL A 289 -16.87 19.31 12.94
N LEU A 290 -18.12 19.79 12.84
CA LEU A 290 -19.30 19.06 13.32
C LEU A 290 -19.84 18.14 12.23
N VAL A 291 -19.77 16.83 12.46
CA VAL A 291 -20.30 15.81 11.54
C VAL A 291 -21.70 15.38 12.00
N HIS A 292 -22.72 15.59 11.17
CA HIS A 292 -24.02 14.96 11.39
C HIS A 292 -24.71 14.61 10.07
N CYS A 293 -25.74 13.77 10.18
CA CYS A 293 -26.72 13.51 9.11
C CYS A 293 -28.12 13.68 9.71
N SER A 294 -29.11 12.87 9.29
CA SER A 294 -30.48 12.91 9.80
C SER A 294 -30.57 12.50 11.28
N ASP A 295 -30.11 11.29 11.62
CA ASP A 295 -30.13 10.75 12.99
C ASP A 295 -28.73 10.62 13.62
N GLY A 296 -27.65 10.72 12.83
CA GLY A 296 -26.30 10.79 13.36
C GLY A 296 -25.72 9.49 13.96
N TRP A 297 -26.26 8.31 13.65
CA TRP A 297 -25.70 7.00 14.05
C TRP A 297 -25.27 6.09 12.89
N ASP A 298 -25.67 6.41 11.65
CA ASP A 298 -25.31 5.61 10.46
C ASP A 298 -24.09 6.24 9.75
N ARG A 299 -24.35 7.17 8.83
CA ARG A 299 -23.34 7.87 8.02
C ARG A 299 -22.32 8.65 8.86
N THR A 300 -22.74 9.16 10.03
CA THR A 300 -21.83 9.85 10.96
C THR A 300 -20.78 8.89 11.53
N ALA A 301 -21.17 7.70 11.99
CA ALA A 301 -20.23 6.69 12.50
C ALA A 301 -19.25 6.23 11.39
N GLN A 302 -19.75 6.01 10.17
CA GLN A 302 -18.92 5.73 8.99
C GLN A 302 -17.85 6.81 8.77
N VAL A 303 -18.26 8.08 8.67
CA VAL A 303 -17.37 9.19 8.30
C VAL A 303 -16.38 9.53 9.41
N CYS A 304 -16.81 9.58 10.67
CA CYS A 304 -15.92 9.79 11.81
C CYS A 304 -14.91 8.65 11.97
N SER A 305 -15.32 7.39 11.74
CA SER A 305 -14.40 6.24 11.81
C SER A 305 -13.38 6.24 10.68
N VAL A 306 -13.79 6.50 9.44
CA VAL A 306 -12.84 6.57 8.30
C VAL A 306 -11.85 7.72 8.50
N ALA A 307 -12.32 8.92 8.86
CA ALA A 307 -11.40 10.04 9.13
C ALA A 307 -10.45 9.75 10.31
N SER A 308 -10.93 9.05 11.35
CA SER A 308 -10.09 8.59 12.47
C SER A 308 -8.97 7.67 12.00
N LEU A 309 -9.25 6.70 11.12
CA LEU A 309 -8.21 5.83 10.52
C LEU A 309 -7.20 6.60 9.66
N LEU A 310 -7.65 7.65 8.96
CA LEU A 310 -6.77 8.50 8.15
C LEU A 310 -5.83 9.36 9.02
N LEU A 311 -6.36 9.94 10.11
CA LEU A 311 -5.65 10.90 10.96
C LEU A 311 -4.76 10.25 12.03
N ASP A 312 -5.19 9.14 12.63
CA ASP A 312 -4.58 8.59 13.84
C ASP A 312 -4.06 7.15 13.61
N PRO A 313 -2.74 6.92 13.66
CA PRO A 313 -2.18 5.58 13.48
C PRO A 313 -2.49 4.62 14.65
N PHE A 314 -2.98 5.11 15.79
CA PHE A 314 -3.45 4.24 16.88
C PHE A 314 -4.57 3.31 16.42
N TYR A 315 -5.61 3.84 15.76
CA TYR A 315 -6.75 3.04 15.30
C TYR A 315 -6.41 2.05 14.18
N ARG A 316 -5.21 2.16 13.59
CA ARG A 316 -4.65 1.20 12.63
C ARG A 316 -3.87 0.06 13.29
N THR A 317 -3.70 0.09 14.62
CA THR A 317 -3.26 -1.08 15.40
C THR A 317 -4.42 -2.03 15.67
N PHE A 318 -4.16 -3.32 15.93
CA PHE A 318 -5.21 -4.30 16.24
C PHE A 318 -6.08 -3.84 17.42
N LYS A 319 -5.45 -3.43 18.54
CA LYS A 319 -6.20 -2.92 19.71
C LYS A 319 -6.95 -1.62 19.39
N GLY A 320 -6.31 -0.68 18.69
CA GLY A 320 -6.95 0.60 18.37
C GLY A 320 -8.16 0.46 17.45
N PHE A 321 -8.18 -0.50 16.53
CA PHE A 321 -9.35 -0.76 15.68
C PHE A 321 -10.56 -1.25 16.51
N MET A 322 -10.31 -2.11 17.49
CA MET A 322 -11.34 -2.57 18.44
C MET A 322 -11.87 -1.40 19.29
N VAL A 323 -10.98 -0.49 19.73
CA VAL A 323 -11.34 0.75 20.46
C VAL A 323 -12.16 1.69 19.58
N LEU A 324 -11.83 1.82 18.29
CA LEU A 324 -12.59 2.65 17.34
C LEU A 324 -14.02 2.13 17.16
N ILE A 325 -14.20 0.80 17.10
CA ILE A 325 -15.53 0.17 17.02
C ILE A 325 -16.33 0.39 18.30
N GLU A 326 -15.74 0.16 19.48
CA GLU A 326 -16.43 0.41 20.76
C GLU A 326 -16.80 1.90 20.94
N LYS A 327 -15.95 2.84 20.50
CA LYS A 327 -16.21 4.29 20.59
C LYS A 327 -17.23 4.78 19.55
N GLU A 328 -16.90 4.72 18.26
CA GLU A 328 -17.68 5.38 17.20
C GLU A 328 -18.99 4.67 16.84
N TRP A 329 -19.10 3.38 17.15
CA TRP A 329 -20.27 2.58 16.77
C TRP A 329 -21.08 2.14 17.99
N ILE A 330 -20.45 1.57 19.00
CA ILE A 330 -21.19 0.98 20.12
C ILE A 330 -21.61 2.06 21.13
N ALA A 331 -20.67 2.83 21.68
CA ALA A 331 -20.96 3.89 22.65
C ALA A 331 -21.82 5.01 22.05
N MET A 332 -21.58 5.37 20.78
CA MET A 332 -22.37 6.38 20.06
C MET A 332 -23.73 5.86 19.52
N GLY A 333 -24.09 4.60 19.78
CA GLY A 333 -25.42 4.06 19.52
C GLY A 333 -25.76 3.80 18.05
N HIS A 334 -24.87 3.11 17.33
CA HIS A 334 -25.21 2.48 16.06
C HIS A 334 -26.17 1.31 16.28
N LYS A 335 -27.21 1.24 15.46
CA LYS A 335 -28.36 0.34 15.66
C LYS A 335 -28.10 -1.11 15.20
N PHE A 336 -27.04 -1.75 15.69
CA PHE A 336 -26.59 -3.07 15.21
C PHE A 336 -27.72 -4.11 15.11
N SER A 337 -28.50 -4.36 16.17
CA SER A 337 -29.57 -5.38 16.11
C SER A 337 -30.66 -5.10 15.06
N HIS A 338 -30.93 -3.83 14.73
CA HIS A 338 -31.85 -3.46 13.64
C HIS A 338 -31.15 -3.57 12.27
N ARG A 339 -29.94 -3.00 12.14
CA ARG A 339 -29.19 -2.91 10.89
C ARG A 339 -28.75 -4.27 10.37
N CYS A 340 -28.51 -5.21 11.28
CA CYS A 340 -28.04 -6.56 10.99
C CYS A 340 -29.13 -7.65 11.11
N GLY A 341 -30.35 -7.31 11.54
CA GLY A 341 -31.45 -8.27 11.71
C GLY A 341 -31.10 -9.39 12.68
N HIS A 342 -30.82 -9.04 13.94
CA HIS A 342 -30.50 -10.03 14.99
C HIS A 342 -31.78 -10.67 15.57
N LEU A 343 -32.86 -9.91 15.62
CA LEU A 343 -34.19 -10.34 16.06
C LEU A 343 -35.20 -10.11 14.94
N GLU A 344 -36.39 -10.71 15.05
CA GLU A 344 -37.54 -10.34 14.22
C GLU A 344 -37.85 -8.82 14.34
N GLY A 345 -38.11 -8.15 13.22
CA GLY A 345 -38.30 -6.71 13.15
C GLY A 345 -38.54 -6.19 11.73
N ASP A 346 -38.61 -4.87 11.54
CA ASP A 346 -38.89 -4.29 10.21
C ASP A 346 -37.69 -4.51 9.24
N PRO A 347 -37.84 -5.28 8.14
CA PRO A 347 -36.78 -5.48 7.16
C PRO A 347 -36.35 -4.18 6.45
N LYS A 348 -37.11 -3.09 6.57
CA LYS A 348 -36.73 -1.77 6.05
C LYS A 348 -35.61 -1.11 6.86
N GLU A 349 -35.43 -1.47 8.14
CA GLU A 349 -34.34 -0.98 8.99
C GLU A 349 -33.02 -1.75 8.79
N VAL A 350 -33.04 -2.95 8.20
CA VAL A 350 -31.85 -3.76 7.89
C VAL A 350 -31.03 -3.08 6.79
N SER A 351 -29.73 -2.88 7.00
CA SER A 351 -28.86 -2.16 6.05
C SER A 351 -27.37 -2.38 6.35
N PRO A 352 -26.51 -2.57 5.32
CA PRO A 352 -25.10 -2.96 5.47
C PRO A 352 -24.14 -1.81 5.88
N VAL A 353 -24.58 -0.90 6.76
CA VAL A 353 -23.86 0.33 7.14
C VAL A 353 -22.47 0.04 7.73
N PHE A 354 -22.38 -0.95 8.62
CA PHE A 354 -21.09 -1.39 9.18
C PHE A 354 -20.24 -2.18 8.17
N THR A 355 -20.87 -2.99 7.29
CA THR A 355 -20.16 -3.69 6.19
C THR A 355 -19.44 -2.69 5.28
N GLN A 356 -20.07 -1.57 4.94
CA GLN A 356 -19.44 -0.49 4.16
C GLN A 356 -18.22 0.14 4.85
N PHE A 357 -18.21 0.24 6.18
CA PHE A 357 -17.05 0.72 6.93
C PHE A 357 -15.91 -0.32 6.98
N ILE A 358 -16.25 -1.60 7.16
CA ILE A 358 -15.29 -2.70 7.08
C ILE A 358 -14.66 -2.76 5.67
N GLU A 359 -15.44 -2.58 4.60
CA GLU A 359 -14.88 -2.46 3.25
C GLU A 359 -14.08 -1.17 3.05
N CYS A 360 -14.51 -0.01 3.55
CA CYS A 360 -13.68 1.21 3.50
C CYS A 360 -12.31 0.97 4.16
N THR A 361 -12.26 0.22 5.26
CA THR A 361 -11.01 -0.17 5.92
C THR A 361 -10.17 -1.10 5.02
N TRP A 362 -10.79 -2.08 4.36
CA TRP A 362 -10.11 -2.94 3.38
C TRP A 362 -9.55 -2.14 2.18
N GLN A 363 -10.30 -1.20 1.61
CA GLN A 363 -9.84 -0.34 0.51
C GLN A 363 -8.61 0.49 0.94
N LEU A 364 -8.57 0.98 2.19
CA LEU A 364 -7.37 1.63 2.74
C LEU A 364 -6.19 0.65 2.90
N MET A 365 -6.44 -0.60 3.29
CA MET A 365 -5.39 -1.62 3.39
C MET A 365 -4.81 -1.99 2.01
N GLN A 366 -5.63 -2.02 0.96
CA GLN A 366 -5.14 -2.23 -0.42
C GLN A 366 -4.28 -1.06 -0.92
N GLN A 367 -4.63 0.18 -0.58
CA GLN A 367 -3.83 1.36 -0.94
C GLN A 367 -2.58 1.55 -0.04
N PHE A 368 -2.63 1.08 1.21
CA PHE A 368 -1.54 1.20 2.19
C PHE A 368 -1.20 -0.13 2.90
N PRO A 369 -0.64 -1.13 2.19
CA PRO A 369 -0.43 -2.49 2.74
C PRO A 369 0.49 -2.57 3.97
N CYS A 370 1.24 -1.50 4.27
CA CYS A 370 2.17 -1.43 5.40
C CYS A 370 1.68 -0.57 6.59
N ALA A 371 0.47 -0.01 6.52
CA ALA A 371 -0.01 1.00 7.47
C ALA A 371 -0.91 0.47 8.60
N PHE A 372 -1.35 -0.79 8.52
CA PHE A 372 -2.24 -1.45 9.47
C PHE A 372 -1.54 -2.67 10.11
N ASP A 373 -1.68 -2.85 11.42
CA ASP A 373 -1.12 -3.98 12.21
C ASP A 373 -1.84 -5.31 11.92
N PHE A 374 -3.01 -5.24 11.30
CA PHE A 374 -3.90 -6.37 11.05
C PHE A 374 -4.14 -6.62 9.56
N ASN A 375 -4.49 -7.87 9.23
CA ASN A 375 -4.70 -8.36 7.86
C ASN A 375 -6.20 -8.51 7.51
N GLU A 376 -6.48 -8.94 6.27
CA GLU A 376 -7.85 -9.08 5.74
C GLU A 376 -8.73 -10.02 6.57
N ARG A 377 -8.15 -11.08 7.15
CA ARG A 377 -8.87 -12.08 7.96
C ARG A 377 -9.43 -11.47 9.25
N CYS A 378 -8.75 -10.47 9.83
CA CYS A 378 -9.26 -9.70 10.96
C CYS A 378 -10.61 -9.02 10.64
N LEU A 379 -10.69 -8.39 9.46
CA LEU A 379 -11.91 -7.71 9.01
C LEU A 379 -13.05 -8.69 8.74
N LEU A 380 -12.74 -9.85 8.14
CA LEU A 380 -13.72 -10.89 7.85
C LEU A 380 -14.23 -11.57 9.13
N GLU A 381 -13.36 -11.87 10.10
CA GLU A 381 -13.77 -12.48 11.37
C GLU A 381 -14.62 -11.51 12.22
N ILE A 382 -14.30 -10.21 12.21
CA ILE A 382 -15.14 -9.17 12.82
C ILE A 382 -16.50 -9.10 12.12
N HIS A 383 -16.53 -9.14 10.78
CA HIS A 383 -17.78 -9.13 9.99
C HIS A 383 -18.65 -10.35 10.27
N ASP A 384 -18.07 -11.55 10.31
CA ASP A 384 -18.78 -12.77 10.70
C ASP A 384 -19.32 -12.69 12.12
N HIS A 385 -18.56 -12.13 13.06
CA HIS A 385 -19.03 -12.03 14.45
C HIS A 385 -20.11 -10.97 14.69
N VAL A 386 -20.18 -9.90 13.89
CA VAL A 386 -21.33 -8.99 13.87
C VAL A 386 -22.64 -9.75 13.66
N TYR A 387 -22.69 -10.69 12.71
CA TYR A 387 -23.90 -11.46 12.41
C TYR A 387 -24.03 -12.79 13.19
N SER A 388 -22.96 -13.26 13.84
CA SER A 388 -22.95 -14.56 14.56
C SER A 388 -23.89 -14.61 15.76
N CYS A 389 -24.20 -13.45 16.34
CA CYS A 389 -24.81 -13.29 17.67
C CYS A 389 -24.15 -14.13 18.77
N GLN A 390 -22.88 -14.56 18.63
CA GLN A 390 -22.15 -15.39 19.62
C GLN A 390 -21.58 -14.57 20.78
N PHE A 391 -21.31 -13.28 20.55
CA PHE A 391 -20.74 -12.35 21.51
C PHE A 391 -21.63 -11.11 21.67
N GLY A 392 -21.59 -10.48 22.83
CA GLY A 392 -22.48 -9.36 23.17
C GLY A 392 -22.18 -8.04 22.46
N ASN A 393 -20.99 -7.86 21.87
CA ASN A 393 -20.49 -6.54 21.44
C ASN A 393 -21.35 -5.86 20.37
N PHE A 394 -22.09 -6.63 19.56
CA PHE A 394 -22.95 -6.09 18.50
C PHE A 394 -24.44 -6.26 18.80
N LEU A 395 -24.81 -6.58 20.04
CA LEU A 395 -26.21 -6.68 20.44
C LEU A 395 -26.74 -5.34 20.97
N GLY A 396 -28.03 -5.08 20.73
CA GLY A 396 -28.73 -3.85 21.08
C GLY A 396 -28.75 -2.82 19.94
N THR A 397 -29.32 -1.65 20.22
CA THR A 397 -29.32 -0.49 19.31
C THR A 397 -28.62 0.73 19.91
N CYS A 398 -28.43 0.77 21.22
CA CYS A 398 -27.65 1.76 21.95
C CYS A 398 -27.06 1.20 23.26
N HIS A 399 -26.34 2.05 24.02
CA HIS A 399 -25.75 1.66 25.30
C HIS A 399 -26.81 1.25 26.34
N LYS A 400 -27.92 1.99 26.42
CA LYS A 400 -29.01 1.71 27.37
C LYS A 400 -29.61 0.32 27.17
N ASP A 401 -29.96 -0.06 25.93
CA ASP A 401 -30.51 -1.38 25.62
C ASP A 401 -29.61 -2.52 26.14
N ARG A 402 -28.29 -2.32 26.14
CA ARG A 402 -27.29 -3.31 26.55
C ARG A 402 -27.21 -3.46 28.06
N GLU A 403 -27.48 -2.39 28.81
CA GLU A 403 -27.63 -2.43 30.27
C GLU A 403 -28.97 -3.05 30.66
N ASP A 404 -30.07 -2.66 30.01
CA ASP A 404 -31.41 -3.24 30.23
C ASP A 404 -31.42 -4.75 29.94
N MET A 405 -30.79 -5.21 28.85
CA MET A 405 -30.59 -6.63 28.54
C MET A 405 -29.56 -7.33 29.45
N LYS A 406 -28.76 -6.59 30.23
CA LYS A 406 -27.63 -7.06 31.05
C LYS A 406 -26.54 -7.79 30.24
N ILE A 407 -26.18 -7.26 29.07
CA ILE A 407 -25.20 -7.85 28.13
C ILE A 407 -23.87 -8.18 28.81
N LEU A 408 -23.33 -7.27 29.62
CA LEU A 408 -22.03 -7.46 30.30
C LEU A 408 -22.09 -8.54 31.40
N GLU A 409 -23.25 -8.72 32.05
CA GLU A 409 -23.46 -9.73 33.10
C GLU A 409 -23.81 -11.12 32.56
N LYS A 410 -24.44 -11.20 31.39
CA LYS A 410 -24.96 -12.46 30.82
C LYS A 410 -24.06 -13.03 29.72
N THR A 411 -23.44 -12.19 28.89
CA THR A 411 -22.77 -12.62 27.64
C THR A 411 -21.24 -12.46 27.67
N HIS A 412 -20.56 -12.99 26.65
CA HIS A 412 -19.10 -12.89 26.48
C HIS A 412 -18.71 -11.78 25.48
N SER A 413 -17.57 -11.15 25.73
CA SER A 413 -16.95 -10.19 24.80
C SER A 413 -16.17 -10.92 23.68
N LEU A 414 -16.26 -10.39 22.47
CA LEU A 414 -15.51 -10.82 21.27
C LEU A 414 -14.00 -10.53 21.40
N TRP A 415 -13.66 -9.46 22.10
CA TRP A 415 -12.30 -8.90 22.09
C TRP A 415 -11.22 -9.82 22.67
N PRO A 416 -11.44 -10.58 23.77
CA PRO A 416 -10.48 -11.58 24.23
C PRO A 416 -10.31 -12.75 23.24
N PHE A 417 -11.39 -13.18 22.58
CA PHE A 417 -11.36 -14.26 21.59
C PHE A 417 -10.50 -13.86 20.37
N LEU A 418 -10.70 -12.65 19.84
CA LEU A 418 -9.86 -12.16 18.74
C LEU A 418 -8.39 -11.94 19.16
N LEU A 419 -8.13 -11.58 20.42
CA LEU A 419 -6.75 -11.47 20.94
C LEU A 419 -6.05 -12.83 21.09
N GLN A 420 -6.77 -13.91 21.40
CA GLN A 420 -6.18 -15.27 21.43
C GLN A 420 -5.67 -15.66 20.04
N LYS A 421 -6.42 -15.32 18.98
CA LYS A 421 -6.04 -15.52 17.57
C LYS A 421 -5.10 -14.46 16.99
N LYS A 422 -4.56 -13.51 17.78
CA LYS A 422 -3.89 -12.30 17.25
C LYS A 422 -2.82 -12.58 16.18
N GLN A 423 -2.09 -13.69 16.26
CA GLN A 423 -1.05 -14.03 15.26
C GLN A 423 -1.64 -14.33 13.87
N GLU A 424 -2.79 -15.00 13.79
CA GLU A 424 -3.51 -15.26 12.52
C GLU A 424 -3.96 -13.96 11.83
N PHE A 425 -4.23 -12.93 12.64
CA PHE A 425 -4.72 -11.62 12.19
C PHE A 425 -3.62 -10.59 11.94
N ARG A 426 -2.36 -10.88 12.24
CA ARG A 426 -1.26 -9.92 12.12
C ARG A 426 -0.90 -9.65 10.66
N ASN A 427 -0.56 -8.40 10.35
CA ASN A 427 0.04 -8.02 9.07
C ASN A 427 1.58 -8.04 9.17
N PRO A 428 2.30 -8.94 8.47
CA PRO A 428 3.76 -8.98 8.49
C PRO A 428 4.41 -7.79 7.79
N LEU A 429 3.67 -7.05 6.94
CA LEU A 429 4.17 -5.85 6.26
C LEU A 429 4.01 -4.56 7.09
N TYR A 430 3.47 -4.63 8.30
CA TYR A 430 3.21 -3.45 9.14
C TYR A 430 4.53 -2.77 9.58
N LYS A 431 4.69 -1.49 9.20
CA LYS A 431 5.90 -0.70 9.48
C LYS A 431 5.80 0.20 10.72
N GLY A 432 4.79 0.00 11.56
CA GLY A 432 4.61 0.75 12.80
C GLY A 432 4.24 2.22 12.60
N PHE A 433 4.18 2.95 13.71
CA PHE A 433 3.80 4.37 13.78
C PHE A 433 4.66 5.30 12.92
N ALA A 434 5.96 5.00 12.78
CA ALA A 434 6.93 5.88 12.15
C ALA A 434 6.78 6.01 10.61
N ALA A 435 6.21 5.00 9.95
CA ALA A 435 6.15 4.96 8.49
C ALA A 435 4.94 5.72 7.89
N TYR A 436 3.83 5.83 8.62
CA TYR A 436 2.57 6.42 8.13
C TYR A 436 1.85 7.18 9.24
N LYS A 437 2.27 8.43 9.50
CA LYS A 437 1.58 9.33 10.45
C LYS A 437 0.11 9.50 10.06
N GLU A 438 -0.14 9.86 8.79
CA GLU A 438 -1.46 10.02 8.19
C GLU A 438 -1.59 9.14 6.94
N LEU A 439 -2.83 8.89 6.49
CA LEU A 439 -3.13 8.30 5.19
C LEU A 439 -3.87 9.30 4.29
N ARG A 440 -3.51 9.33 3.00
CA ARG A 440 -4.14 10.18 1.96
C ARG A 440 -4.51 9.31 0.77
N PRO A 441 -5.61 8.52 0.85
CA PRO A 441 -6.01 7.61 -0.22
C PRO A 441 -6.33 8.36 -1.51
N ASN A 442 -6.08 7.70 -2.63
CA ASN A 442 -6.57 8.13 -3.92
C ASN A 442 -8.05 7.74 -4.03
N THR A 443 -8.94 8.72 -4.18
CA THR A 443 -10.39 8.48 -4.32
C THR A 443 -10.90 8.57 -5.76
N LEU A 444 -10.01 8.57 -6.77
CA LEU A 444 -10.41 8.39 -8.17
C LEU A 444 -11.08 7.01 -8.36
N PRO A 445 -12.13 6.87 -9.19
CA PRO A 445 -12.95 5.65 -9.25
C PRO A 445 -12.16 4.35 -9.49
N PHE A 446 -11.14 4.39 -10.35
CA PHE A 446 -10.27 3.25 -10.66
C PHE A 446 -9.35 2.81 -9.50
N SER A 447 -9.34 3.52 -8.37
CA SER A 447 -8.57 3.18 -7.18
C SER A 447 -9.35 2.33 -6.16
N PHE A 448 -10.63 2.04 -6.44
CA PHE A 448 -11.47 1.14 -5.65
C PHE A 448 -11.53 -0.23 -6.33
N GLN A 449 -11.40 -1.29 -5.54
CA GLN A 449 -11.37 -2.66 -6.03
C GLN A 449 -12.61 -3.44 -5.56
N PHE A 450 -13.05 -4.45 -6.32
CA PHE A 450 -14.10 -5.36 -5.84
C PHE A 450 -13.52 -6.36 -4.83
N TRP A 451 -14.09 -6.41 -3.63
CA TRP A 451 -13.61 -7.26 -2.55
C TRP A 451 -14.05 -8.72 -2.70
N CYS A 452 -13.41 -9.44 -3.63
CA CYS A 452 -13.63 -10.86 -3.89
C CYS A 452 -13.50 -11.74 -2.62
N GLY A 453 -12.56 -11.39 -1.73
CA GLY A 453 -12.33 -12.04 -0.44
C GLY A 453 -13.43 -11.84 0.63
N MET A 454 -14.39 -10.94 0.38
CA MET A 454 -15.64 -10.83 1.16
C MET A 454 -16.80 -11.52 0.45
N TYR A 455 -17.05 -11.17 -0.81
CA TYR A 455 -18.31 -11.52 -1.51
C TYR A 455 -18.33 -12.91 -2.18
N ASN A 456 -17.17 -13.50 -2.51
CA ASN A 456 -17.07 -14.83 -3.14
C ASN A 456 -16.26 -15.85 -2.32
N ARG A 457 -15.95 -15.55 -1.05
CA ARG A 457 -15.05 -16.36 -0.20
C ARG A 457 -15.49 -17.79 0.10
N PHE A 458 -16.75 -18.14 -0.20
CA PHE A 458 -17.30 -19.49 -0.03
C PHE A 458 -17.43 -20.28 -1.35
N ASP A 459 -17.22 -19.62 -2.50
CA ASP A 459 -17.35 -20.21 -3.83
C ASP A 459 -16.11 -21.05 -4.17
N LYS A 460 -16.31 -22.36 -4.41
CA LYS A 460 -15.22 -23.28 -4.74
C LYS A 460 -15.07 -23.40 -6.25
N GLY A 461 -13.84 -23.34 -6.75
CA GLY A 461 -13.55 -23.50 -8.18
C GLY A 461 -13.59 -22.20 -9.00
N MET A 462 -14.05 -21.07 -8.43
CA MET A 462 -13.53 -19.78 -8.88
C MET A 462 -12.02 -19.77 -8.68
N HIS A 463 -11.25 -19.33 -9.68
CA HIS A 463 -9.82 -19.09 -9.50
C HIS A 463 -9.65 -18.11 -8.33
N PRO A 464 -8.93 -18.48 -7.25
CA PRO A 464 -8.72 -17.55 -6.15
C PRO A 464 -7.90 -16.38 -6.68
N LYS A 465 -8.50 -15.20 -6.74
CA LYS A 465 -7.79 -13.92 -6.87
C LYS A 465 -7.07 -13.67 -5.55
N GLN A 466 -6.04 -14.47 -5.29
CA GLN A 466 -5.30 -14.47 -4.03
C GLN A 466 -4.80 -13.06 -3.78
N CYS A 467 -5.16 -12.48 -2.63
CA CYS A 467 -4.51 -11.26 -2.19
C CYS A 467 -3.01 -11.57 -2.09
N VAL A 468 -2.17 -10.70 -2.65
CA VAL A 468 -0.70 -10.88 -2.57
C VAL A 468 -0.25 -10.99 -1.11
N LEU A 469 -0.97 -10.33 -0.19
CA LEU A 469 -0.78 -10.44 1.25
C LEU A 469 -1.16 -11.83 1.81
N ASP A 470 -2.22 -12.49 1.33
CA ASP A 470 -2.58 -13.84 1.78
C ASP A 470 -1.60 -14.90 1.28
N HIS A 471 -1.07 -14.74 0.05
CA HIS A 471 0.01 -15.58 -0.43
C HIS A 471 1.30 -15.36 0.39
N LEU A 472 1.66 -14.10 0.67
CA LEU A 472 2.76 -13.75 1.57
C LEU A 472 2.56 -14.31 2.99
N LEU A 473 1.35 -14.23 3.55
CA LEU A 473 1.00 -14.80 4.86
C LEU A 473 1.12 -16.33 4.83
N GLY A 474 0.69 -16.99 3.75
CA GLY A 474 0.89 -18.42 3.54
C GLY A 474 2.37 -18.80 3.51
N CYS A 475 3.16 -18.12 2.68
CA CYS A 475 4.61 -18.32 2.58
C CYS A 475 5.34 -17.98 3.90
N ILE A 476 4.88 -17.00 4.67
CA ILE A 476 5.46 -16.64 5.97
C ILE A 476 5.08 -17.65 7.05
N SER A 477 3.83 -18.15 7.08
CA SER A 477 3.42 -19.22 7.99
C SER A 477 4.19 -20.50 7.70
N GLN A 478 4.28 -20.88 6.41
CA GLN A 478 5.07 -22.01 5.96
C GLN A 478 6.57 -21.81 6.22
N LYS A 479 7.09 -20.58 6.09
CA LYS A 479 8.45 -20.24 6.48
C LYS A 479 8.66 -20.42 8.00
N VAL A 480 7.74 -19.99 8.85
CA VAL A 480 7.85 -20.16 10.31
C VAL A 480 7.78 -21.63 10.72
N GLU A 481 6.93 -22.44 10.07
CA GLU A 481 6.91 -23.90 10.23
C GLU A 481 8.25 -24.53 9.80
N LEU A 482 8.77 -24.13 8.64
CA LEU A 482 10.07 -24.59 8.14
C LEU A 482 11.27 -24.08 8.96
N GLU A 483 11.19 -22.89 9.57
CA GLU A 483 12.19 -22.37 10.51
C GLU A 483 12.18 -23.14 11.83
N GLY A 484 11.01 -23.57 12.32
CA GLY A 484 10.90 -24.50 13.44
C GLY A 484 11.60 -25.83 13.13
N VAL A 485 11.24 -26.46 12.00
CA VAL A 485 11.88 -27.70 11.53
C VAL A 485 13.38 -27.50 11.26
N ALA A 486 13.80 -26.31 10.80
CA ALA A 486 15.20 -25.97 10.63
C ALA A 486 15.93 -25.89 11.98
N THR A 487 15.34 -25.28 13.03
CA THR A 487 15.96 -25.28 14.36
C THR A 487 16.09 -26.70 14.95
N ASP A 488 15.12 -27.59 14.71
CA ASP A 488 15.24 -29.00 15.09
C ASP A 488 16.37 -29.72 14.33
N LEU A 489 16.59 -29.38 13.06
CA LEU A 489 17.70 -29.88 12.25
C LEU A 489 19.05 -29.23 12.58
N GLU A 490 19.10 -27.98 13.04
CA GLU A 490 20.33 -27.31 13.49
C GLU A 490 20.83 -27.86 14.83
N ASN A 491 19.91 -28.29 15.70
CA ASN A 491 20.21 -29.06 16.91
C ASN A 491 20.85 -30.43 16.59
N LEU A 492 20.62 -31.00 15.40
CA LEU A 492 21.31 -32.19 14.89
C LEU A 492 22.62 -31.84 14.14
N SER A 493 22.62 -30.75 13.36
CA SER A 493 23.78 -30.26 12.59
C SER A 493 24.96 -29.87 13.48
N SER A 494 24.69 -29.25 14.63
CA SER A 494 25.71 -28.84 15.60
C SER A 494 26.50 -30.02 16.20
N ILE A 495 25.91 -31.22 16.25
CA ILE A 495 26.61 -32.46 16.62
C ILE A 495 27.62 -32.86 15.52
N ALA A 496 27.25 -32.73 14.24
CA ALA A 496 28.13 -33.05 13.11
C ALA A 496 29.28 -32.05 12.93
N GLN A 497 29.03 -30.75 13.14
CA GLN A 497 30.05 -29.70 13.01
C GLN A 497 31.20 -29.84 14.03
N PHE A 498 30.98 -30.52 15.16
CA PHE A 498 32.03 -30.82 16.13
C PHE A 498 33.10 -31.77 15.57
N MET A 499 32.72 -32.73 14.70
CA MET A 499 33.66 -33.69 14.12
C MET A 499 34.50 -33.11 12.96
N MET A 500 34.03 -32.07 12.29
CA MET A 500 34.64 -31.60 11.02
C MET A 500 35.75 -30.55 11.19
N LYS A 501 36.05 -30.09 12.43
CA LYS A 501 37.07 -29.05 12.69
C LYS A 501 38.52 -29.55 12.78
N ILE A 502 38.78 -30.82 12.44
CA ILE A 502 40.13 -31.38 12.33
C ILE A 502 40.43 -31.69 10.85
N THR A 503 41.01 -30.73 10.10
CA THR A 503 42.03 -30.92 9.02
C THR A 503 42.49 -29.58 8.41
N LEU A 504 43.63 -29.08 8.89
CA LEU A 504 44.71 -28.33 8.19
C LEU A 504 44.49 -26.97 7.47
N LYS A 505 45.63 -26.27 7.28
CA LYS A 505 45.87 -24.96 6.62
C LYS A 505 47.27 -24.95 5.95
N ARG A 506 47.51 -24.05 4.96
CA ARG A 506 48.80 -23.45 4.44
C ARG A 506 49.05 -23.62 2.91
N GLN A 507 49.84 -22.81 2.16
CA GLN A 507 50.24 -21.37 2.21
C GLN A 507 51.12 -20.95 0.95
N ALA A 508 51.10 -19.67 0.52
CA ALA A 508 52.22 -18.83 -0.06
C ALA A 508 52.59 -18.66 -1.60
N LYS A 509 52.65 -17.35 -2.02
CA LYS A 509 53.70 -16.53 -2.75
C LYS A 509 54.04 -16.50 -4.29
N MET A 510 53.71 -15.35 -4.94
CA MET A 510 54.48 -14.34 -5.77
C MET A 510 55.39 -14.61 -7.02
N SER A 511 55.40 -13.64 -7.99
CA SER A 511 56.26 -13.52 -9.22
C SER A 511 56.54 -12.03 -9.69
N LEU A 512 57.17 -11.79 -10.87
CA LEU A 512 57.85 -10.53 -11.38
C LEU A 512 57.96 -10.49 -12.96
N VAL A 513 58.37 -9.46 -13.77
CA VAL A 513 58.44 -7.95 -13.76
C VAL A 513 59.02 -7.38 -15.13
N ASP A 514 59.01 -6.04 -15.37
CA ASP A 514 59.89 -5.20 -16.30
C ASP A 514 59.69 -5.17 -17.87
N ILE A 515 60.18 -4.25 -18.77
CA ILE A 515 60.88 -2.89 -18.75
C ILE A 515 60.92 -2.15 -20.16
N THR A 516 61.33 -0.85 -20.22
CA THR A 516 61.89 0.01 -21.36
C THR A 516 61.00 0.57 -22.53
N LYS A 517 61.34 1.66 -23.31
CA LYS A 517 62.09 2.96 -23.17
C LYS A 517 62.04 3.78 -24.52
N ILE A 518 62.50 5.06 -24.56
CA ILE A 518 62.88 5.93 -25.75
C ILE A 518 61.70 6.71 -26.41
N PHE A 519 61.75 7.96 -26.95
CA PHE A 519 62.81 8.98 -27.25
C PHE A 519 62.44 10.42 -26.74
N SER A 520 63.06 11.51 -27.23
CA SER A 520 63.12 12.84 -26.54
C SER A 520 63.31 14.09 -27.43
N MET A 521 62.89 15.26 -26.90
CA MET A 521 63.28 16.67 -27.21
C MET A 521 62.83 17.34 -28.53
N LEU A 522 62.17 18.49 -28.39
CA LEU A 522 62.40 19.76 -29.11
C LEU A 522 61.68 20.94 -28.38
N GLN A 523 62.31 22.11 -28.37
CA GLN A 523 61.95 23.40 -27.72
C GLN A 523 62.58 24.54 -28.59
N PRO A 524 62.55 25.87 -28.30
CA PRO A 524 62.03 26.65 -27.14
C PRO A 524 60.65 27.31 -27.47
N SER A 525 60.18 28.50 -27.02
CA SER A 525 60.68 29.65 -26.21
C SER A 525 59.53 30.56 -25.73
N GLU A 526 59.79 31.39 -24.69
CA GLU A 526 59.50 32.85 -24.51
C GLU A 526 58.15 33.46 -25.03
N ASP A 527 57.43 34.32 -24.30
CA ASP A 527 57.66 34.92 -22.98
C ASP A 527 56.36 35.48 -22.34
N GLU A 528 56.05 35.09 -21.10
CA GLU A 528 55.17 35.79 -20.14
C GLU A 528 55.61 35.39 -18.71
N GLU A 529 55.43 36.23 -17.68
CA GLU A 529 55.92 35.91 -16.32
C GLU A 529 55.23 34.68 -15.72
N GLY A 530 56.05 33.66 -15.41
CA GLY A 530 55.58 32.34 -14.97
C GLY A 530 54.98 31.49 -16.08
N ASP A 531 55.02 31.92 -17.35
CA ASP A 531 54.59 31.11 -18.47
C ASP A 531 55.65 30.10 -18.91
N GLU A 532 56.95 30.30 -18.64
CA GLU A 532 57.93 29.21 -18.73
C GLU A 532 57.52 28.00 -17.88
N GLU A 533 57.25 28.20 -16.57
CA GLU A 533 56.82 27.09 -15.71
C GLU A 533 55.47 26.48 -16.13
N ARG A 534 54.53 27.28 -16.65
CA ARG A 534 53.25 26.77 -17.19
C ARG A 534 53.45 26.00 -18.48
N GLN A 535 54.29 26.49 -19.39
CA GLN A 535 54.64 25.81 -20.64
C GLN A 535 55.37 24.51 -20.34
N GLU A 536 56.37 24.48 -19.43
CA GLU A 536 57.06 23.24 -19.06
C GLU A 536 56.13 22.22 -18.41
N LEU A 537 55.26 22.62 -17.48
CA LEU A 537 54.23 21.73 -16.91
C LEU A 537 53.27 21.21 -17.99
N ASN A 538 52.76 22.08 -18.85
CA ASN A 538 51.86 21.69 -19.94
C ASN A 538 52.58 20.84 -20.99
N LEU A 539 53.86 21.05 -21.27
CA LEU A 539 54.67 20.27 -22.19
C LEU A 539 54.90 18.87 -21.62
N ALA A 540 55.33 18.77 -20.36
CA ALA A 540 55.49 17.49 -19.64
C ALA A 540 54.18 16.70 -19.61
N VAL A 541 53.05 17.34 -19.29
CA VAL A 541 51.72 16.74 -19.44
C VAL A 541 51.46 16.35 -20.89
N SER A 542 51.66 17.24 -21.86
CA SER A 542 51.27 17.03 -23.25
C SER A 542 51.93 15.82 -23.91
N GLN A 543 53.10 15.42 -23.41
CA GLN A 543 53.98 14.32 -23.84
C GLN A 543 53.82 13.04 -22.98
N ASP A 544 52.86 13.00 -22.03
CA ASP A 544 52.73 11.97 -20.97
C ASP A 544 54.02 11.72 -20.14
N ASN A 545 54.88 12.73 -20.01
CA ASN A 545 56.11 12.62 -19.23
C ASN A 545 55.83 12.83 -17.74
N TYR A 546 55.08 11.88 -17.17
CA TYR A 546 54.67 11.87 -15.76
C TYR A 546 55.85 11.91 -14.77
N ARG A 547 57.06 11.51 -15.19
CA ARG A 547 58.27 11.54 -14.36
C ARG A 547 58.83 12.96 -14.26
N LEU A 548 59.02 13.62 -15.40
CA LEU A 548 59.39 15.03 -15.45
C LEU A 548 58.34 15.87 -14.70
N LEU A 549 57.06 15.60 -14.92
CA LEU A 549 55.96 16.28 -14.22
C LEU A 549 56.05 16.14 -12.68
N ASP A 550 56.39 14.96 -12.18
CA ASP A 550 56.61 14.69 -10.75
C ASP A 550 57.91 15.33 -10.21
N GLU A 551 58.96 15.45 -11.03
CA GLU A 551 60.21 16.15 -10.70
C GLU A 551 60.06 17.69 -10.70
N LEU A 552 59.23 18.23 -11.58
CA LEU A 552 58.87 19.65 -11.62
C LEU A 552 57.98 20.02 -10.41
N LEU A 553 56.89 19.28 -10.17
CA LEU A 553 55.91 19.58 -9.12
C LEU A 553 56.43 19.40 -7.68
N ARG A 554 57.54 18.70 -7.47
CA ARG A 554 58.28 18.70 -6.20
C ARG A 554 58.87 20.07 -5.84
N GLN A 555 59.11 20.93 -6.82
CA GLN A 555 59.70 22.26 -6.61
C GLN A 555 58.58 23.30 -6.46
N GLU A 556 58.69 24.19 -5.47
CA GLU A 556 57.64 25.17 -5.20
C GLU A 556 57.33 26.12 -6.37
N ARG A 557 58.31 26.44 -7.22
CA ARG A 557 58.11 27.34 -8.38
C ARG A 557 57.01 26.81 -9.33
N TYR A 558 57.10 25.54 -9.72
CA TYR A 558 56.11 24.91 -10.57
C TYR A 558 54.82 24.58 -9.81
N ARG A 559 54.92 24.12 -8.55
CA ARG A 559 53.73 23.73 -7.77
C ARG A 559 52.73 24.88 -7.58
N ARG A 560 53.20 26.13 -7.50
CA ARG A 560 52.34 27.33 -7.45
C ARG A 560 51.46 27.51 -8.70
N PHE A 561 51.85 26.92 -9.83
CA PHE A 561 51.10 26.99 -11.09
C PHE A 561 50.27 25.74 -11.42
N ILE A 562 50.18 24.75 -10.51
CA ILE A 562 49.48 23.47 -10.76
C ILE A 562 48.01 23.60 -11.19
N ASN A 563 47.32 24.66 -10.72
CA ASN A 563 45.93 24.99 -11.09
C ASN A 563 45.81 26.23 -11.99
N SER A 564 46.92 26.74 -12.54
CA SER A 564 46.91 27.89 -13.45
C SER A 564 46.28 27.54 -14.79
N ARG A 565 45.47 28.45 -15.33
CA ARG A 565 44.91 28.35 -16.69
C ARG A 565 45.87 28.99 -17.68
N SER A 566 46.19 28.30 -18.77
CA SER A 566 47.21 28.72 -19.74
C SER A 566 46.91 28.22 -21.17
N GLY A 567 47.62 28.77 -22.15
CA GLY A 567 47.58 28.39 -23.57
C GLY A 567 46.64 29.22 -24.46
N TRP A 568 47.06 29.41 -25.72
CA TRP A 568 46.29 30.12 -26.76
C TRP A 568 45.08 29.29 -27.22
N GLY A 569 43.92 29.50 -26.59
CA GLY A 569 42.69 28.78 -26.90
C GLY A 569 41.65 28.88 -25.79
N VAL A 570 41.02 27.75 -25.46
CA VAL A 570 40.08 27.62 -24.33
C VAL A 570 40.90 27.36 -23.06
N PRO A 571 41.09 28.33 -22.14
CA PRO A 571 42.09 28.19 -21.08
C PRO A 571 41.81 27.00 -20.17
N GLY A 572 42.82 26.16 -19.93
CA GLY A 572 42.71 24.92 -19.17
C GLY A 572 43.80 24.77 -18.12
N THR A 573 43.52 23.97 -17.09
CA THR A 573 44.51 23.54 -16.10
C THR A 573 45.33 22.35 -16.64
N PRO A 574 46.55 22.11 -16.14
CA PRO A 574 47.32 20.91 -16.45
C PRO A 574 46.55 19.60 -16.24
N LEU A 575 45.69 19.54 -15.21
CA LEU A 575 44.83 18.37 -14.95
C LEU A 575 43.78 18.17 -16.05
N ARG A 576 43.19 19.25 -16.57
CA ARG A 576 42.28 19.19 -17.73
C ARG A 576 43.02 18.75 -19.00
N LEU A 577 44.26 19.20 -19.21
CA LEU A 577 45.08 18.83 -20.37
C LEU A 577 45.49 17.34 -20.32
N ALA A 578 45.78 16.82 -19.13
CA ALA A 578 46.02 15.38 -18.94
C ALA A 578 44.74 14.57 -19.19
N ALA A 579 43.60 15.04 -18.68
CA ALA A 579 42.29 14.42 -18.85
C ALA A 579 41.79 14.41 -20.31
N SER A 580 42.05 15.45 -21.11
CA SER A 580 41.64 15.49 -22.53
C SER A 580 42.48 14.59 -23.44
N LYS A 581 43.76 14.37 -23.10
CA LYS A 581 44.68 13.53 -23.87
C LYS A 581 44.69 12.04 -23.48
N GLY A 582 44.10 11.68 -22.34
CA GLY A 582 44.11 10.29 -21.83
C GLY A 582 45.33 9.94 -20.98
N HIS A 583 46.04 10.94 -20.49
CA HIS A 583 47.36 10.81 -19.84
C HIS A 583 47.23 10.43 -18.36
N VAL A 584 46.78 9.20 -18.10
CA VAL A 584 46.42 8.66 -16.77
C VAL A 584 47.52 8.86 -15.73
N ARG A 585 48.79 8.70 -16.12
CA ARG A 585 49.93 8.83 -15.20
C ARG A 585 50.15 10.28 -14.81
N CYS A 586 50.02 11.21 -15.77
CA CYS A 586 50.04 12.64 -15.49
C CYS A 586 48.85 13.05 -14.60
N VAL A 587 47.65 12.52 -14.85
CA VAL A 587 46.47 12.72 -13.98
C VAL A 587 46.78 12.31 -12.53
N LYS A 588 47.27 11.07 -12.30
CA LYS A 588 47.56 10.59 -10.93
C LYS A 588 48.70 11.37 -10.25
N VAL A 589 49.71 11.83 -10.98
CA VAL A 589 50.78 12.70 -10.45
C VAL A 589 50.24 14.09 -10.05
N LEU A 590 49.45 14.73 -10.90
CA LEU A 590 48.85 16.05 -10.62
C LEU A 590 47.95 16.01 -9.39
N LEU A 591 47.10 14.99 -9.27
CA LEU A 591 46.22 14.78 -8.12
C LEU A 591 47.04 14.56 -6.84
N ALA A 592 48.11 13.75 -6.88
CA ALA A 592 48.99 13.51 -5.74
C ALA A 592 49.73 14.77 -5.24
N HIS A 593 50.05 15.71 -6.14
CA HIS A 593 50.65 17.01 -5.78
C HIS A 593 49.63 18.10 -5.39
N GLY A 594 48.32 17.80 -5.46
CA GLY A 594 47.25 18.67 -4.97
C GLY A 594 46.53 19.51 -6.04
N ALA A 595 46.43 19.02 -7.28
CA ALA A 595 45.62 19.66 -8.32
C ALA A 595 44.12 19.66 -7.98
N GLU A 596 43.41 20.73 -8.35
CA GLU A 596 41.97 20.88 -8.10
C GLU A 596 41.13 19.93 -8.97
N VAL A 597 40.64 18.85 -8.34
CA VAL A 597 39.97 17.71 -9.01
C VAL A 597 38.81 18.13 -9.93
N ASP A 598 37.99 19.09 -9.49
CA ASP A 598 36.84 19.63 -10.24
C ASP A 598 37.08 21.06 -10.77
N SER A 599 38.34 21.43 -11.08
CA SER A 599 38.69 22.75 -11.62
C SER A 599 37.88 23.10 -12.88
N LEU A 600 37.08 24.16 -12.85
CA LEU A 600 36.19 24.53 -13.96
C LEU A 600 36.94 25.27 -15.10
N ASP A 601 36.59 24.96 -16.35
CA ASP A 601 36.96 25.76 -17.52
C ASP A 601 35.95 26.91 -17.80
N VAL A 602 36.18 27.68 -18.87
CA VAL A 602 35.30 28.78 -19.30
C VAL A 602 33.92 28.34 -19.82
N LYS A 603 33.70 27.04 -20.03
CA LYS A 603 32.38 26.40 -20.33
C LYS A 603 31.81 25.68 -19.08
N ALA A 604 32.40 25.94 -17.90
CA ALA A 604 32.11 25.28 -16.64
C ALA A 604 32.27 23.74 -16.65
N GLN A 605 33.10 23.20 -17.54
CA GLN A 605 33.40 21.77 -17.63
C GLN A 605 34.49 21.39 -16.61
N THR A 606 34.33 20.23 -15.96
CA THR A 606 35.33 19.65 -15.05
C THR A 606 36.36 18.81 -15.81
N PRO A 607 37.50 18.44 -15.21
CA PRO A 607 38.43 17.47 -15.78
C PRO A 607 37.74 16.12 -16.03
N LEU A 608 36.85 15.68 -15.12
CA LEU A 608 36.05 14.45 -15.29
C LEU A 608 35.15 14.52 -16.53
N PHE A 609 34.39 15.61 -16.72
CA PHE A 609 33.60 15.81 -17.94
C PHE A 609 34.48 15.79 -19.19
N THR A 610 35.69 16.34 -19.10
CA THR A 610 36.66 16.37 -20.20
C THR A 610 37.20 14.97 -20.53
N ALA A 611 37.49 14.12 -19.54
CA ALA A 611 37.88 12.72 -19.76
C ALA A 611 36.75 11.90 -20.41
N VAL A 612 35.51 12.05 -19.90
CA VAL A 612 34.33 11.35 -20.45
C VAL A 612 34.03 11.77 -21.88
N ASN A 613 34.08 13.07 -22.21
CA ASN A 613 33.84 13.57 -23.58
C ASN A 613 34.93 13.13 -24.59
N ASN A 614 36.00 12.46 -24.16
CA ASN A 614 37.05 11.93 -25.04
C ASN A 614 37.27 10.41 -24.87
N GLY A 615 36.34 9.69 -24.20
CA GLY A 615 36.40 8.23 -24.05
C GLY A 615 37.49 7.69 -23.10
N HIS A 616 38.12 8.53 -22.28
CA HIS A 616 39.32 8.17 -21.51
C HIS A 616 39.01 7.45 -20.18
N LEU A 617 38.44 6.24 -20.24
CA LEU A 617 38.04 5.42 -19.09
C LEU A 617 39.04 5.42 -17.92
N ASN A 618 40.32 5.16 -18.19
CA ASN A 618 41.34 5.10 -17.13
C ASN A 618 41.59 6.47 -16.45
N CYS A 619 41.33 7.59 -17.14
CA CYS A 619 41.33 8.93 -16.53
C CYS A 619 40.04 9.18 -15.74
N VAL A 620 38.90 8.65 -16.19
CA VAL A 620 37.62 8.73 -15.46
C VAL A 620 37.76 8.04 -14.11
N ILE A 621 38.25 6.79 -14.08
CA ILE A 621 38.54 6.04 -12.85
C ILE A 621 39.50 6.83 -11.95
N ALA A 622 40.63 7.29 -12.48
CA ALA A 622 41.63 8.02 -11.71
C ALA A 622 41.13 9.34 -11.09
N LEU A 623 40.13 9.98 -11.70
CA LEU A 623 39.49 11.20 -11.18
C LEU A 623 38.40 10.87 -10.15
N LEU A 624 37.62 9.81 -10.36
CA LEU A 624 36.61 9.32 -9.40
C LEU A 624 37.27 8.77 -8.11
N GLU A 625 38.36 8.00 -8.23
CA GLU A 625 39.21 7.56 -7.11
C GLU A 625 39.73 8.74 -6.27
N ALA A 626 39.95 9.91 -6.90
CA ALA A 626 40.39 11.14 -6.24
C ALA A 626 39.24 12.05 -5.78
N GLY A 627 37.98 11.61 -5.87
CA GLY A 627 36.82 12.31 -5.35
C GLY A 627 36.16 13.32 -6.30
N ALA A 628 36.37 13.21 -7.62
CA ALA A 628 35.66 14.02 -8.60
C ALA A 628 34.14 13.81 -8.54
N SER A 629 33.35 14.87 -8.69
CA SER A 629 31.89 14.78 -8.72
C SER A 629 31.39 14.00 -9.95
N PRO A 630 30.77 12.81 -9.81
CA PRO A 630 30.26 12.04 -10.94
C PRO A 630 29.10 12.73 -11.68
N SER A 631 28.40 13.68 -11.01
CA SER A 631 27.41 14.55 -11.64
C SER A 631 28.03 15.69 -12.47
N GLY A 632 29.32 16.00 -12.25
CA GLY A 632 30.01 17.15 -12.81
C GLY A 632 29.52 18.49 -12.22
N SER A 633 29.90 19.59 -12.89
CA SER A 633 29.56 20.94 -12.48
C SER A 633 28.07 21.28 -12.60
N ILE A 634 27.52 21.92 -11.57
CA ILE A 634 26.14 22.45 -11.59
C ILE A 634 25.93 23.58 -12.62
N HIS A 635 27.02 24.18 -13.10
CA HIS A 635 27.00 25.27 -14.09
C HIS A 635 27.20 24.77 -15.54
N ASN A 636 27.50 23.48 -15.74
CA ASN A 636 27.53 22.87 -17.07
C ASN A 636 26.11 22.43 -17.48
N ASN A 637 25.78 22.61 -18.76
CA ASN A 637 24.46 22.22 -19.28
C ASN A 637 24.34 20.72 -19.62
N CYS A 638 25.45 19.99 -19.64
CA CYS A 638 25.51 18.54 -19.81
C CYS A 638 26.30 17.91 -18.66
N THR A 639 25.87 16.74 -18.16
CA THR A 639 26.60 15.98 -17.14
C THR A 639 27.46 14.89 -17.79
N PRO A 640 28.46 14.33 -17.10
CA PRO A 640 29.27 13.23 -17.63
C PRO A 640 28.41 12.03 -18.06
N LEU A 641 27.40 11.66 -17.26
CA LEU A 641 26.50 10.54 -17.55
C LEU A 641 25.63 10.77 -18.81
N LEU A 642 25.23 12.02 -19.09
CA LEU A 642 24.52 12.36 -20.33
C LEU A 642 25.41 12.22 -21.57
N THR A 643 26.71 12.53 -21.46
CA THR A 643 27.68 12.34 -22.55
C THR A 643 27.93 10.84 -22.79
N ALA A 644 28.26 10.07 -21.75
CA ALA A 644 28.49 8.62 -21.88
C ALA A 644 27.28 7.88 -22.48
N ALA A 645 26.06 8.25 -22.08
CA ALA A 645 24.82 7.67 -22.64
C ALA A 645 24.49 8.14 -24.08
N ARG A 646 25.17 9.17 -24.60
CA ARG A 646 25.06 9.64 -25.99
C ARG A 646 26.08 8.99 -26.91
N GLU A 647 27.33 8.91 -26.47
CA GLU A 647 28.42 8.28 -27.26
C GLU A 647 28.32 6.75 -27.26
N GLY A 648 27.80 6.15 -26.18
CA GLY A 648 27.64 4.69 -26.05
C GLY A 648 28.70 4.01 -25.17
N ASP A 649 29.48 4.77 -24.40
CA ASP A 649 30.58 4.27 -23.58
C ASP A 649 30.09 3.50 -22.35
N ILE A 650 29.78 2.21 -22.52
CA ILE A 650 29.23 1.33 -21.46
C ILE A 650 30.11 1.32 -20.20
N ASP A 651 31.43 1.18 -20.36
CA ASP A 651 32.36 1.07 -19.23
C ASP A 651 32.43 2.38 -18.42
N ILE A 652 32.46 3.53 -19.12
CA ILE A 652 32.45 4.86 -18.49
C ILE A 652 31.10 5.12 -17.81
N LEU A 653 30.00 4.69 -18.45
CA LEU A 653 28.65 4.78 -17.90
C LEU A 653 28.54 3.95 -16.61
N GLN A 654 29.13 2.75 -16.57
CA GLN A 654 29.16 1.88 -15.39
C GLN A 654 29.97 2.52 -14.25
N GLU A 655 31.21 2.95 -14.51
CA GLU A 655 32.07 3.61 -13.51
C GLU A 655 31.41 4.85 -12.88
N LEU A 656 30.75 5.69 -13.69
CA LEU A 656 29.99 6.84 -13.21
C LEU A 656 28.81 6.42 -12.31
N LEU A 657 28.08 5.36 -12.68
CA LEU A 657 26.92 4.87 -11.91
C LEU A 657 27.34 4.16 -10.60
N GLU A 658 28.45 3.43 -10.59
CA GLU A 658 29.00 2.79 -9.38
C GLU A 658 29.52 3.83 -8.38
N HIS A 659 30.14 4.92 -8.86
CA HIS A 659 30.54 6.06 -8.03
C HIS A 659 29.37 7.02 -7.68
N GLY A 660 28.13 6.68 -8.06
CA GLY A 660 26.91 7.34 -7.56
C GLY A 660 26.29 8.42 -8.46
N ALA A 661 26.55 8.41 -9.78
CA ALA A 661 25.81 9.25 -10.72
C ALA A 661 24.30 8.94 -10.72
N GLU A 662 23.47 9.98 -10.80
CA GLU A 662 22.01 9.83 -10.87
C GLU A 662 21.55 9.41 -12.28
N ALA A 663 20.87 8.27 -12.40
CA ALA A 663 20.42 7.73 -13.69
C ALA A 663 19.30 8.52 -14.39
N ASN A 664 18.63 9.45 -13.68
CA ASN A 664 17.44 10.20 -14.15
C ASN A 664 17.74 11.70 -14.41
N VAL A 665 18.99 12.04 -14.73
CA VAL A 665 19.46 13.43 -14.91
C VAL A 665 18.86 14.10 -16.17
N LYS A 666 18.59 15.40 -16.07
CA LYS A 666 18.12 16.26 -17.17
C LYS A 666 19.27 17.10 -17.77
N ALA A 667 19.35 17.18 -19.09
CA ALA A 667 20.20 18.18 -19.76
C ALA A 667 19.66 19.62 -19.53
N ARG A 668 20.51 20.52 -19.04
CA ARG A 668 20.11 21.87 -18.56
C ARG A 668 20.09 22.91 -19.70
N VAL A 669 19.52 22.53 -20.85
CA VAL A 669 19.43 23.40 -22.04
C VAL A 669 18.39 24.52 -21.82
N PRO A 670 18.66 25.78 -22.19
CA PRO A 670 17.68 26.87 -22.13
C PRO A 670 16.44 26.61 -23.00
N GLU A 671 15.26 27.00 -22.51
CA GLU A 671 13.95 26.68 -23.11
C GLU A 671 13.78 27.14 -24.57
N TRP A 672 14.45 28.22 -24.99
CA TRP A 672 14.32 28.77 -26.35
C TRP A 672 15.08 27.99 -27.43
N ALA A 673 16.04 27.14 -27.05
CA ALA A 673 16.83 26.35 -28.02
C ALA A 673 16.16 25.02 -28.38
N ALA A 674 15.09 24.63 -27.67
CA ALA A 674 14.43 23.35 -27.82
C ALA A 674 13.06 23.51 -28.49
N ASN A 675 13.03 23.49 -29.84
CA ASN A 675 11.79 23.50 -30.64
C ASN A 675 10.90 22.23 -30.49
N SER A 676 11.17 21.40 -29.48
CA SER A 676 10.23 20.45 -28.91
C SER A 676 10.51 20.34 -27.42
N VAL A 677 9.47 20.14 -26.59
CA VAL A 677 9.62 19.78 -25.17
C VAL A 677 10.05 18.30 -25.09
N ALA A 678 11.26 18.02 -25.57
CA ALA A 678 11.84 16.69 -25.70
C ALA A 678 12.61 16.32 -24.43
N CYS A 679 12.31 15.15 -23.87
CA CYS A 679 12.83 14.71 -22.58
C CYS A 679 14.28 14.18 -22.70
N SER A 680 15.26 15.07 -22.59
CA SER A 680 16.70 14.83 -22.82
C SER A 680 17.46 14.21 -21.64
N GLY A 681 17.07 13.00 -21.21
CA GLY A 681 17.78 12.22 -20.18
C GLY A 681 18.62 11.05 -20.73
N PRO A 682 19.49 10.41 -19.94
CA PRO A 682 20.40 9.34 -20.38
C PRO A 682 19.68 8.16 -21.04
N LEU A 683 18.53 7.76 -20.49
CA LEU A 683 17.74 6.63 -20.99
C LEU A 683 17.05 6.94 -22.34
N TYR A 684 16.83 8.22 -22.65
CA TYR A 684 16.37 8.66 -23.98
C TYR A 684 17.51 8.71 -25.00
N LEU A 685 18.68 9.20 -24.60
CA LEU A 685 19.84 9.28 -25.49
C LEU A 685 20.26 7.88 -25.93
N SER A 686 20.43 6.96 -24.98
CA SER A 686 20.73 5.56 -25.28
C SER A 686 19.67 4.86 -26.16
N ALA A 687 18.38 5.23 -26.07
CA ALA A 687 17.35 4.72 -26.98
C ALA A 687 17.44 5.32 -28.41
N VAL A 688 17.62 6.64 -28.52
CA VAL A 688 17.61 7.36 -29.81
C VAL A 688 18.90 7.14 -30.60
N TYR A 689 20.03 6.96 -29.93
CA TYR A 689 21.31 6.63 -30.56
C TYR A 689 21.57 5.11 -30.68
N GLY A 690 20.65 4.26 -30.18
CA GLY A 690 20.68 2.81 -30.41
C GLY A 690 21.56 1.98 -29.45
N HIS A 691 22.06 2.58 -28.37
CA HIS A 691 22.95 1.96 -27.39
C HIS A 691 22.21 1.05 -26.39
N LEU A 692 21.81 -0.14 -26.85
CA LEU A 692 20.97 -1.10 -26.09
C LEU A 692 21.56 -1.49 -24.72
N GLU A 693 22.88 -1.73 -24.64
CA GLU A 693 23.53 -2.11 -23.37
C GLU A 693 23.66 -0.92 -22.40
N CYS A 694 23.87 0.31 -22.88
CA CYS A 694 23.77 1.52 -22.05
C CYS A 694 22.35 1.71 -21.50
N PHE A 695 21.34 1.50 -22.34
CA PHE A 695 19.92 1.58 -21.97
C PHE A 695 19.56 0.56 -20.87
N LYS A 696 20.02 -0.69 -21.05
CA LYS A 696 19.91 -1.77 -20.07
C LYS A 696 20.66 -1.47 -18.77
N MET A 697 21.89 -0.92 -18.84
CA MET A 697 22.67 -0.52 -17.65
C MET A 697 21.95 0.56 -16.84
N LEU A 698 21.41 1.58 -17.49
CA LEU A 698 20.63 2.63 -16.85
C LEU A 698 19.37 2.07 -16.14
N LEU A 699 18.64 1.16 -16.78
CA LEU A 699 17.51 0.45 -16.16
C LEU A 699 17.93 -0.44 -14.98
N LEU A 700 19.07 -1.11 -15.07
CA LEU A 700 19.65 -1.89 -13.97
C LEU A 700 19.96 -1.00 -12.76
N HIS A 701 20.54 0.18 -12.99
CA HIS A 701 20.92 1.18 -11.97
C HIS A 701 19.78 2.15 -11.56
N GLY A 702 18.54 1.91 -11.97
CA GLY A 702 17.36 2.58 -11.40
C GLY A 702 16.81 3.79 -12.16
N ALA A 703 17.16 3.95 -13.45
CA ALA A 703 16.42 4.84 -14.35
C ALA A 703 14.93 4.47 -14.39
N ASP A 704 14.03 5.46 -14.49
CA ASP A 704 12.60 5.20 -14.55
C ASP A 704 12.15 4.79 -15.96
N PRO A 705 11.48 3.64 -16.14
CA PRO A 705 11.09 3.14 -17.46
C PRO A 705 9.91 3.92 -18.09
N ASN A 706 9.28 4.87 -17.37
CA ASN A 706 8.16 5.66 -17.89
C ASN A 706 8.61 7.03 -18.40
N TYR A 707 9.43 7.74 -17.62
CA TYR A 707 9.75 9.15 -17.82
C TYR A 707 11.21 9.45 -17.46
N ASN A 708 11.88 10.27 -18.27
CA ASN A 708 13.30 10.62 -18.09
C ASN A 708 13.56 11.63 -16.96
N CYS A 709 12.56 11.90 -16.11
CA CYS A 709 12.62 12.84 -14.99
C CYS A 709 11.49 12.51 -13.99
N THR A 710 11.79 12.55 -12.70
CA THR A 710 10.85 12.23 -11.60
C THR A 710 10.32 13.47 -10.87
N ASP A 711 10.56 14.69 -11.37
CA ASP A 711 10.05 15.93 -10.75
C ASP A 711 8.57 16.18 -11.08
N GLU A 712 7.70 15.94 -10.09
CA GLU A 712 6.26 16.19 -10.14
C GLU A 712 5.91 17.64 -10.54
N LYS A 713 6.74 18.64 -10.17
CA LYS A 713 6.53 20.06 -10.49
C LYS A 713 6.77 20.39 -11.97
N MET A 714 7.44 19.49 -12.70
CA MET A 714 7.64 19.58 -14.15
C MET A 714 6.65 18.70 -14.91
N ILE A 715 6.36 17.48 -14.42
CA ILE A 715 5.33 16.60 -15.00
C ILE A 715 3.98 17.31 -15.06
N THR A 716 3.62 18.07 -14.01
CA THR A 716 2.37 18.87 -13.95
C THR A 716 2.33 20.09 -14.87
N ARG A 717 3.46 20.54 -15.43
CA ARG A 717 3.51 21.66 -16.40
C ARG A 717 3.37 21.20 -17.85
N ILE A 718 3.76 19.98 -18.17
CA ILE A 718 3.71 19.43 -19.52
C ILE A 718 2.28 18.92 -19.77
N LYS A 719 1.52 19.55 -20.68
CA LYS A 719 0.12 19.14 -20.98
C LYS A 719 -0.02 17.67 -21.39
N HIS A 720 0.98 17.14 -22.11
CA HIS A 720 1.05 15.74 -22.54
C HIS A 720 2.51 15.25 -22.42
N PRO A 721 2.93 14.72 -21.25
CA PRO A 721 4.27 14.18 -21.08
C PRO A 721 4.37 12.86 -21.86
N LYS A 722 5.23 12.85 -22.89
CA LYS A 722 5.46 11.64 -23.69
C LYS A 722 6.19 10.60 -22.86
N SER A 723 5.68 9.38 -22.85
CA SER A 723 6.38 8.25 -22.22
C SER A 723 7.62 7.87 -23.04
N LEU A 724 8.61 7.25 -22.39
CA LEU A 724 9.76 6.71 -23.12
C LEU A 724 9.36 5.58 -24.10
N LEU A 725 8.32 4.81 -23.77
CA LEU A 725 7.73 3.80 -24.66
C LEU A 725 7.14 4.42 -25.93
N GLU A 726 6.40 5.53 -25.80
CA GLU A 726 5.89 6.32 -26.93
C GLU A 726 7.03 6.87 -27.81
N ILE A 727 8.14 7.28 -27.20
CA ILE A 727 9.32 7.76 -27.94
C ILE A 727 9.95 6.60 -28.74
N CYS A 728 10.16 5.43 -28.12
CA CYS A 728 10.70 4.25 -28.82
C CYS A 728 9.85 3.89 -30.05
N LEU A 729 8.53 3.90 -29.91
CA LEU A 729 7.58 3.63 -30.99
C LEU A 729 7.59 4.68 -32.12
N ARG A 730 7.88 5.95 -31.79
CA ARG A 730 7.95 7.06 -32.78
C ARG A 730 9.32 7.16 -33.48
N HIS A 731 10.40 6.77 -32.82
CA HIS A 731 11.76 6.82 -33.36
C HIS A 731 12.23 5.51 -33.99
N GLY A 732 11.43 4.44 -33.93
CA GLY A 732 11.74 3.15 -34.55
C GLY A 732 12.78 2.32 -33.78
N CYS A 733 12.97 2.59 -32.48
CA CYS A 733 13.89 1.85 -31.62
C CYS A 733 13.49 0.36 -31.58
N GLY A 734 14.46 -0.55 -31.74
CA GLY A 734 14.21 -2.00 -31.90
C GLY A 734 13.41 -2.65 -30.75
N ALA A 735 12.76 -3.79 -31.04
CA ALA A 735 11.80 -4.41 -30.13
C ALA A 735 12.39 -4.76 -28.74
N GLU A 736 13.69 -5.03 -28.65
CA GLU A 736 14.41 -5.26 -27.38
C GLU A 736 14.37 -4.04 -26.44
N PHE A 737 14.33 -2.80 -26.94
CA PHE A 737 14.14 -1.61 -26.09
C PHE A 737 12.75 -1.60 -25.46
N VAL A 738 11.70 -1.88 -26.25
CA VAL A 738 10.30 -1.97 -25.79
C VAL A 738 10.13 -3.10 -24.76
N LYS A 739 10.75 -4.25 -25.03
CA LYS A 739 10.78 -5.43 -24.15
C LYS A 739 11.47 -5.13 -22.81
N LEU A 740 12.67 -4.52 -22.82
CA LEU A 740 13.37 -4.07 -21.60
C LEU A 740 12.51 -3.08 -20.79
N LEU A 741 11.86 -2.11 -21.44
CA LEU A 741 10.95 -1.18 -20.74
C LEU A 741 9.80 -1.93 -20.04
N ILE A 742 9.20 -2.91 -20.70
CA ILE A 742 8.11 -3.73 -20.14
C ILE A 742 8.61 -4.62 -18.99
N ASP A 743 9.79 -5.23 -19.14
CA ASP A 743 10.44 -6.09 -18.14
C ASP A 743 10.88 -5.33 -16.88
N PHE A 744 11.12 -4.02 -16.98
CA PHE A 744 11.49 -3.13 -15.87
C PHE A 744 10.33 -2.27 -15.34
N GLY A 745 9.18 -2.24 -16.00
CA GLY A 745 7.92 -1.74 -15.43
C GLY A 745 7.29 -0.52 -16.09
N ALA A 746 7.58 -0.26 -17.37
CA ALA A 746 6.88 0.76 -18.15
C ALA A 746 5.37 0.48 -18.23
N ASN A 747 4.59 1.55 -18.21
CA ASN A 747 3.16 1.52 -18.45
C ASN A 747 2.85 1.26 -19.93
N VAL A 748 2.33 0.06 -20.24
CA VAL A 748 1.90 -0.32 -21.60
C VAL A 748 0.61 0.37 -22.07
N TYR A 749 -0.12 1.05 -21.18
CA TYR A 749 -1.37 1.76 -21.49
C TYR A 749 -1.09 3.25 -21.76
N LEU A 750 -0.81 3.56 -23.03
CA LEU A 750 -0.46 4.90 -23.48
C LEU A 750 -1.73 5.68 -23.89
N PRO A 751 -2.07 6.80 -23.23
CA PRO A 751 -3.26 7.57 -23.55
C PRO A 751 -3.11 8.30 -24.90
N GLY A 752 -4.10 8.15 -25.79
CA GLY A 752 -4.23 8.97 -27.00
C GLY A 752 -3.48 8.49 -28.25
N ILE A 753 -2.82 7.33 -28.23
CA ILE A 753 -2.18 6.77 -29.43
C ILE A 753 -3.17 5.90 -30.21
N VAL A 754 -3.64 6.41 -31.35
CA VAL A 754 -4.21 5.58 -32.43
C VAL A 754 -3.05 4.93 -33.17
N LEU A 755 -2.88 3.61 -33.00
CA LEU A 755 -1.71 2.88 -33.49
C LEU A 755 -1.59 2.92 -35.02
N ASP A 756 -2.72 2.96 -35.71
CA ASP A 756 -2.88 2.98 -37.18
C ASP A 756 -2.21 4.18 -37.89
N LYS A 757 -1.68 5.16 -37.14
CA LYS A 757 -1.03 6.38 -37.68
C LYS A 757 0.47 6.46 -37.45
N ILE A 758 1.09 5.42 -36.86
CA ILE A 758 2.55 5.33 -36.70
C ILE A 758 3.01 4.10 -37.47
N SER A 759 4.11 4.21 -38.24
CA SER A 759 4.72 3.08 -38.95
C SER A 759 5.50 2.17 -37.98
N VAL A 760 4.80 1.60 -37.00
CA VAL A 760 5.36 0.70 -36.00
C VAL A 760 5.64 -0.67 -36.62
N ASN A 761 6.80 -1.26 -36.33
CA ASN A 761 7.10 -2.64 -36.68
C ASN A 761 6.08 -3.58 -35.99
N SER A 762 5.49 -4.54 -36.73
CA SER A 762 4.37 -5.37 -36.24
C SER A 762 4.72 -6.12 -34.96
N GLU A 763 5.95 -6.63 -34.85
CA GLU A 763 6.50 -7.30 -33.66
C GLU A 763 6.32 -6.49 -32.37
N MET A 764 6.47 -5.16 -32.42
CA MET A 764 6.30 -4.29 -31.25
C MET A 764 4.82 -4.12 -30.88
N LEU A 765 3.93 -4.10 -31.87
CA LEU A 765 2.48 -4.05 -31.67
C LEU A 765 1.97 -5.36 -31.07
N ASP A 766 2.44 -6.50 -31.58
CA ASP A 766 2.10 -7.84 -31.09
C ASP A 766 2.58 -8.04 -29.64
N LEU A 767 3.79 -7.60 -29.32
CA LEU A 767 4.36 -7.66 -27.97
C LEU A 767 3.54 -6.78 -27.00
N LEU A 768 3.17 -5.55 -27.40
CA LEU A 768 2.31 -4.67 -26.60
C LEU A 768 0.87 -5.19 -26.47
N ALA A 769 0.31 -5.81 -27.51
CA ALA A 769 -1.02 -6.43 -27.46
C ALA A 769 -1.03 -7.62 -26.50
N ARG A 770 -0.01 -8.48 -26.57
CA ARG A 770 0.19 -9.62 -25.67
C ARG A 770 0.29 -9.18 -24.21
N GLU A 771 1.12 -8.20 -23.90
CA GLU A 771 1.33 -7.71 -22.53
C GLU A 771 0.16 -6.88 -21.96
N ARG A 772 -0.78 -6.45 -22.82
CA ARG A 772 -2.07 -5.87 -22.39
C ARG A 772 -3.16 -6.90 -22.14
N ALA A 773 -3.06 -8.08 -22.77
CA ALA A 773 -4.09 -9.14 -22.73
C ALA A 773 -3.74 -10.32 -21.80
N VAL A 774 -2.45 -10.59 -21.59
CA VAL A 774 -1.94 -11.70 -20.78
C VAL A 774 -1.40 -11.15 -19.44
N PRO A 775 -1.78 -11.72 -18.28
CA PRO A 775 -1.20 -11.31 -17.01
C PRO A 775 0.30 -11.65 -16.96
N LYS A 776 1.12 -10.67 -16.58
CA LYS A 776 2.59 -10.83 -16.45
C LYS A 776 2.94 -12.04 -15.58
N SER A 777 4.00 -12.76 -15.96
CA SER A 777 4.46 -13.94 -15.20
C SER A 777 4.81 -13.59 -13.75
N LEU A 778 4.68 -14.55 -12.84
CA LEU A 778 4.98 -14.36 -11.41
C LEU A 778 6.40 -13.80 -11.21
N MET A 779 7.39 -14.29 -11.95
CA MET A 779 8.76 -13.77 -11.89
C MET A 779 8.86 -12.31 -12.35
N SER A 780 8.18 -11.92 -13.44
CA SER A 780 8.13 -10.53 -13.88
C SER A 780 7.51 -9.64 -12.79
N GLN A 781 6.37 -10.05 -12.21
CA GLN A 781 5.73 -9.33 -11.10
C GLN A 781 6.65 -9.21 -9.87
N CYS A 782 7.36 -10.28 -9.49
CA CYS A 782 8.35 -10.25 -8.41
C CYS A 782 9.50 -9.28 -8.71
N ARG A 783 10.02 -9.24 -9.94
CA ARG A 783 11.07 -8.28 -10.33
C ARG A 783 10.60 -6.83 -10.19
N LEU A 784 9.41 -6.52 -10.69
CA LEU A 784 8.82 -5.18 -10.57
C LEU A 784 8.58 -4.78 -9.12
N ALA A 785 8.07 -5.70 -8.29
CA ALA A 785 7.87 -5.46 -6.86
C ALA A 785 9.19 -5.20 -6.12
N ILE A 786 10.19 -6.07 -6.27
CA ILE A 786 11.48 -5.96 -5.57
C ILE A 786 12.22 -4.69 -6.00
N ARG A 787 12.32 -4.39 -7.31
CA ARG A 787 12.95 -3.16 -7.79
C ARG A 787 12.22 -1.89 -7.30
N LYS A 788 10.88 -1.90 -7.25
CA LYS A 788 10.09 -0.81 -6.66
C LYS A 788 10.39 -0.62 -5.16
N PHE A 789 10.54 -1.70 -4.39
CA PHE A 789 10.91 -1.61 -2.97
C PHE A 789 12.35 -1.11 -2.76
N LEU A 790 13.32 -1.52 -3.59
CA LEU A 790 14.69 -1.00 -3.54
C LEU A 790 14.76 0.51 -3.86
N LYS A 791 13.99 0.98 -4.84
CA LYS A 791 13.83 2.43 -5.15
C LYS A 791 13.22 3.18 -3.96
N LEU A 792 12.16 2.64 -3.34
CA LEU A 792 11.52 3.22 -2.14
C LEU A 792 12.41 3.19 -0.89
N ALA A 793 13.37 2.27 -0.80
CA ALA A 793 14.33 2.18 0.30
C ALA A 793 15.58 3.08 0.12
N ASN A 794 15.66 3.84 -0.98
CA ASN A 794 16.85 4.56 -1.43
C ASN A 794 18.11 3.67 -1.51
N ARG A 795 17.94 2.41 -1.95
CA ARG A 795 19.01 1.43 -2.11
C ARG A 795 18.90 0.70 -3.46
N PRO A 796 18.88 1.40 -4.61
CA PRO A 796 18.69 0.78 -5.93
C PRO A 796 19.73 -0.32 -6.24
N PHE A 797 20.96 -0.16 -5.76
CA PHE A 797 22.09 -1.06 -6.01
C PHE A 797 22.15 -2.27 -5.05
N ALA A 798 21.32 -2.32 -3.99
CA ALA A 798 21.38 -3.37 -2.98
C ALA A 798 20.75 -4.72 -3.41
N VAL A 799 20.56 -4.94 -4.72
CA VAL A 799 20.10 -6.23 -5.28
C VAL A 799 20.99 -7.39 -4.82
N ASP A 800 22.30 -7.17 -4.79
CA ASP A 800 23.34 -8.12 -4.37
C ASP A 800 23.39 -8.38 -2.86
N GLN A 801 22.64 -7.59 -2.08
CA GLN A 801 22.54 -7.71 -0.62
C GLN A 801 21.19 -8.34 -0.20
N LEU A 802 20.39 -8.82 -1.16
CA LEU A 802 19.15 -9.53 -0.89
C LEU A 802 19.43 -11.01 -0.62
N ASP A 803 18.93 -11.50 0.51
CA ASP A 803 18.89 -12.93 0.83
C ASP A 803 17.76 -13.60 0.04
N ILE A 804 18.07 -13.99 -1.20
CA ILE A 804 17.15 -14.59 -2.17
C ILE A 804 17.84 -15.68 -3.01
N PRO A 805 17.10 -16.66 -3.56
CA PRO A 805 17.67 -17.70 -4.43
C PRO A 805 18.43 -17.13 -5.63
N LEU A 806 19.57 -17.73 -5.97
CA LEU A 806 20.46 -17.26 -7.05
C LEU A 806 19.77 -17.15 -8.42
N SER A 807 18.79 -18.01 -8.71
CA SER A 807 17.95 -17.93 -9.91
C SER A 807 17.11 -16.66 -9.96
N LEU A 808 16.50 -16.26 -8.83
CA LEU A 808 15.80 -14.99 -8.72
C LEU A 808 16.77 -13.80 -8.77
N LEU A 809 17.93 -13.91 -8.13
CA LEU A 809 18.97 -12.87 -8.19
C LEU A 809 19.44 -12.62 -9.64
N ASN A 810 19.69 -13.67 -10.43
CA ASN A 810 20.01 -13.56 -11.84
C ASN A 810 18.85 -12.94 -12.64
N TYR A 811 17.61 -13.38 -12.38
CA TYR A 811 16.42 -12.81 -13.02
C TYR A 811 16.18 -11.32 -12.70
N LEU A 812 16.53 -10.86 -11.49
CA LEU A 812 16.52 -9.44 -11.09
C LEU A 812 17.59 -8.61 -11.79
N LYS A 813 18.75 -9.24 -12.08
CA LYS A 813 19.90 -8.67 -12.80
C LYS A 813 19.78 -8.75 -14.32
N HIS A 814 18.69 -9.33 -14.85
CA HIS A 814 18.55 -9.64 -16.27
C HIS A 814 19.75 -10.46 -16.83
N ARG A 815 20.26 -11.38 -16.00
CA ARG A 815 21.22 -12.42 -16.38
C ARG A 815 20.45 -13.71 -16.67
N SER A 816 20.83 -14.40 -17.75
CA SER A 816 20.31 -15.72 -18.17
C SER A 816 20.69 -16.82 -17.17
#